data_AF-A0A4R5KL29-F1
#
_entry.id   AF-A0A4R5KL29-F1
#
_cell.length_a   1.000
_cell.length_b   1.000
_cell.length_c   1.000
_cell.angle_alpha   90.00
_cell.angle_beta   90.00
_cell.angle_gamma   90.00
#
_symmetry.space_group_name_H-M   'P 1'
#
loop_
_entity.id
_entity.type
_entity.pdbx_description
1 polymer ?
#
loop_
_entity_poly.entity_id
_entity_poly.type
_entity_poly.pdbx_seq_one_letter_code
_entity_poly.pdbx_strand_id
1 'polypeptide(L)'
;MAPIDSHDQFIVSPSTSDESGTINSGIASGYKTIVFTRGTHTINSNVTIPRDVLAVIETGAKLKIGSGATLTINGELSAPKLPVFIGDGKVATGVKGRVLYPQWFGASGLTGTGGRGIVGRGTSSAGSSTITVTDGIDRFSDGNTVIVIGGGRNPSLGTPAVPSLKLGTYDPQTGKVTTGNTKYTYQIVAITKDGAYSLPCTPVALSNGPDASYFEYYQGTRVEMTMPSAPSGADGWAIYGASSNPAGHQGLLGVQWTRSAQWFDYGPGRWDNSVPPWVPTAVPAQTGSRFLATTIVSGGGTSVLTLKDALASAVQQAPIMADDSVALQKCYDLLDQAGGGTIELIKGRYYIHIPTNTDPKTAVNYKSNVTLISYEQAIIQGYTNFTMDTMILFAAKNGRADNFAFDGIVFDGGNETTTTEYSYWGIATADGDGGTGTGLHNDFRIRNCEFRYFTGKALWLGGGNPQNYTVADNYFHHGNSNVMTVSGTNFAVHNNRIDTSLMYGGKSYIRAAESIIMMNADSGLIEGNFIRNWGNISSGAYTIKNIQIVNNTMNDTNGIGLAGYKENIMISGNTLNISTTDYIVGHGIAIESTRNNSPCLKMTITDNIFNTSGKVQTLTFSVDGGNIANEINVSNNFINHRDSSYIPLNFRFMTDVQFNHNEIICTNVTGGGATDLAIDLTYDMSSADSNWTVIGNNIPGKNLSAPSGAVVVGNRVGGMRLDSNHIVVGNRVTGTSGPNTWGGLVNVGGSNNVISNNTIDLSGTVNIDAAIKENSRSTNNIITGNRILNYGSKALSSLILHNQNSTVMQNMPSDRKQIVSDKQPTAGSWVVGDTVYNNTPSVSNPYVGWICTIGGTAIDPNKAWQPNRSYNVNDQVYANGKIYTSTAAGQSSTTAPSHINGTASGGSTLVWQYVGFKAVFNPFGLIVFASTTPPAVPTGLTAVAGNQQATFKWNPNTDPDLAGYNLYPKQNNTKVNSTLIQTTSYTLTGIPNGKTTTYELVAVNTAGIESGRSAGAAVTPSGS
;
A
#
# COMPACT_ATOMS: atom_id res chain seq x y z
N MET A 1 -19.44 -47.15 10.63
CA MET A 1 -20.91 -47.18 10.46
C MET A 1 -21.47 -48.20 11.44
N ALA A 2 -22.54 -47.88 12.16
CA ALA A 2 -23.34 -48.88 12.87
C ALA A 2 -24.03 -49.81 11.84
N PRO A 3 -24.37 -51.06 12.19
CA PRO A 3 -25.07 -51.95 11.26
C PRO A 3 -26.43 -51.36 10.92
N ILE A 4 -26.70 -51.12 9.63
CA ILE A 4 -28.01 -50.74 9.14
C ILE A 4 -28.87 -52.00 9.15
N ASP A 5 -30.02 -51.98 9.84
CA ASP A 5 -30.97 -53.10 9.91
C ASP A 5 -31.49 -53.43 8.49
N SER A 6 -31.47 -54.70 8.11
CA SER A 6 -31.80 -55.17 6.76
C SER A 6 -33.29 -55.08 6.41
N HIS A 7 -34.14 -54.68 7.37
CA HIS A 7 -35.59 -54.63 7.20
C HIS A 7 -36.14 -53.29 6.68
N ASP A 8 -35.31 -52.24 6.53
CA ASP A 8 -35.72 -50.88 6.13
C ASP A 8 -35.09 -50.41 4.80
N GLN A 9 -34.59 -51.34 3.97
CA GLN A 9 -33.91 -51.04 2.71
C GLN A 9 -34.70 -51.52 1.48
N PHE A 10 -34.74 -50.69 0.43
CA PHE A 10 -35.24 -51.06 -0.89
C PHE A 10 -34.08 -51.11 -1.89
N ILE A 11 -33.84 -52.26 -2.50
CA ILE A 11 -32.73 -52.51 -3.42
C ILE A 11 -33.19 -52.27 -4.86
N VAL A 12 -32.51 -51.36 -5.56
CA VAL A 12 -32.67 -51.12 -6.99
C VAL A 12 -31.53 -51.83 -7.73
N SER A 13 -31.88 -52.79 -8.58
CA SER A 13 -30.94 -53.51 -9.45
C SER A 13 -30.94 -52.92 -10.87
N PRO A 14 -29.78 -52.78 -11.52
CA PRO A 14 -29.68 -52.15 -12.84
C PRO A 14 -30.33 -53.00 -13.93
N SER A 15 -30.98 -52.32 -14.87
CA SER A 15 -31.68 -52.89 -16.02
C SER A 15 -31.40 -52.08 -17.29
N THR A 16 -31.76 -52.62 -18.45
CA THR A 16 -31.68 -51.88 -19.74
C THR A 16 -32.86 -50.92 -19.94
N SER A 17 -33.80 -50.86 -18.99
CA SER A 17 -35.05 -50.09 -19.05
C SER A 17 -35.06 -48.93 -18.05
N ASP A 18 -36.04 -48.03 -18.17
CA ASP A 18 -36.26 -46.93 -17.21
C ASP A 18 -36.68 -47.46 -15.82
N GLU A 19 -35.97 -47.06 -14.78
CA GLU A 19 -36.20 -47.46 -13.38
C GLU A 19 -36.92 -46.41 -12.54
N SER A 20 -37.31 -45.26 -13.14
CA SER A 20 -37.99 -44.17 -12.41
C SER A 20 -39.20 -44.65 -11.60
N GLY A 21 -40.01 -45.55 -12.17
CA GLY A 21 -41.18 -46.13 -11.50
C GLY A 21 -40.84 -47.06 -10.33
N THR A 22 -39.76 -47.83 -10.47
CA THR A 22 -39.26 -48.74 -9.42
C THR A 22 -38.80 -47.96 -8.20
N ILE A 23 -38.04 -46.88 -8.43
CA ILE A 23 -37.55 -46.01 -7.36
C ILE A 23 -38.72 -45.35 -6.62
N ASN A 24 -39.68 -44.79 -7.36
CA ASN A 24 -40.87 -44.15 -6.78
C ASN A 24 -41.74 -45.14 -5.98
N SER A 25 -41.83 -46.40 -6.42
CA SER A 25 -42.56 -47.45 -5.70
C SER A 25 -41.89 -47.82 -4.38
N GLY A 26 -40.55 -47.89 -4.37
CA GLY A 26 -39.78 -48.08 -3.13
C GLY A 26 -40.03 -46.96 -2.12
N ILE A 27 -39.99 -45.70 -2.58
CA ILE A 27 -40.25 -44.54 -1.73
C ILE A 27 -41.71 -44.55 -1.20
N ALA A 28 -42.69 -44.83 -2.07
CA ALA A 28 -44.10 -44.89 -1.69
C ALA A 28 -44.41 -46.02 -0.70
N SER A 29 -43.59 -47.07 -0.67
CA SER A 29 -43.72 -48.20 0.26
C SER A 29 -43.17 -47.91 1.67
N GLY A 30 -42.59 -46.72 1.90
CA GLY A 30 -42.19 -46.25 3.23
C GLY A 30 -40.75 -46.60 3.65
N TYR A 31 -39.95 -47.23 2.78
CA TYR A 31 -38.56 -47.57 3.07
C TYR A 31 -37.71 -46.33 3.40
N LYS A 32 -36.84 -46.44 4.41
CA LYS A 32 -35.95 -45.36 4.86
C LYS A 32 -34.60 -45.35 4.17
N THR A 33 -34.26 -46.41 3.44
CA THR A 33 -33.03 -46.49 2.65
C THR A 33 -33.32 -47.02 1.25
N ILE A 34 -32.82 -46.35 0.22
CA ILE A 34 -32.79 -46.85 -1.17
C ILE A 34 -31.35 -47.18 -1.54
N VAL A 35 -31.09 -48.43 -1.95
CA VAL A 35 -29.74 -48.91 -2.30
C VAL A 35 -29.67 -49.16 -3.80
N PHE A 36 -28.77 -48.47 -4.50
CA PHE A 36 -28.47 -48.68 -5.91
C PHE A 36 -27.26 -49.59 -6.05
N THR A 37 -27.48 -50.80 -6.57
CA THR A 37 -26.39 -51.79 -6.70
C THR A 37 -25.51 -51.54 -7.91
N ARG A 38 -24.28 -52.08 -7.93
CA ARG A 38 -23.32 -51.95 -9.04
C ARG A 38 -23.95 -52.11 -10.45
N GLY A 39 -23.71 -51.13 -11.34
CA GLY A 39 -24.23 -51.07 -12.72
C GLY A 39 -24.81 -49.70 -13.09
N THR A 40 -25.30 -49.54 -14.31
CA THR A 40 -25.93 -48.29 -14.76
C THR A 40 -27.44 -48.35 -14.57
N HIS A 41 -27.98 -47.42 -13.79
CA HIS A 41 -29.40 -47.24 -13.51
C HIS A 41 -29.97 -46.12 -14.37
N THR A 42 -31.03 -46.35 -15.13
CA THR A 42 -31.58 -45.35 -16.07
C THR A 42 -32.81 -44.67 -15.50
N ILE A 43 -32.82 -43.34 -15.45
CA ILE A 43 -33.89 -42.50 -14.89
C ILE A 43 -34.39 -41.54 -15.98
N ASN A 44 -35.49 -41.88 -16.65
CA ASN A 44 -36.05 -41.05 -17.73
C ASN A 44 -37.25 -40.17 -17.31
N SER A 45 -37.69 -40.27 -16.06
CA SER A 45 -38.75 -39.44 -15.48
C SER A 45 -38.29 -38.80 -14.17
N ASN A 46 -38.96 -37.72 -13.73
CA ASN A 46 -38.61 -37.06 -12.47
C ASN A 46 -38.75 -38.00 -11.26
N VAL A 47 -37.73 -38.03 -10.40
CA VAL A 47 -37.67 -38.82 -9.17
C VAL A 47 -37.26 -37.89 -8.03
N THR A 48 -37.91 -38.01 -6.87
CA THR A 48 -37.55 -37.24 -5.67
C THR A 48 -37.32 -38.17 -4.49
N ILE A 49 -36.08 -38.24 -4.00
CA ILE A 49 -35.71 -38.91 -2.76
C ILE A 49 -35.99 -37.96 -1.58
N PRO A 50 -36.96 -38.27 -0.69
CA PRO A 50 -37.37 -37.39 0.41
C PRO A 50 -36.29 -37.20 1.49
N ARG A 51 -36.48 -36.20 2.37
CA ARG A 51 -35.50 -35.79 3.39
C ARG A 51 -35.17 -36.87 4.42
N ASP A 52 -36.13 -37.75 4.70
CA ASP A 52 -36.05 -38.84 5.66
C ASP A 52 -35.60 -40.17 5.03
N VAL A 53 -35.14 -40.16 3.78
CA VAL A 53 -34.66 -41.34 3.05
C VAL A 53 -33.16 -41.23 2.77
N LEU A 54 -32.38 -42.26 3.10
CA LEU A 54 -30.97 -42.40 2.73
C LEU A 54 -30.85 -43.03 1.34
N ALA A 55 -30.20 -42.35 0.41
CA ALA A 55 -29.74 -42.91 -0.86
C ALA A 55 -28.34 -43.49 -0.68
N VAL A 56 -28.19 -44.80 -0.88
CA VAL A 56 -26.91 -45.49 -0.90
C VAL A 56 -26.58 -45.86 -2.34
N ILE A 57 -25.48 -45.33 -2.87
CA ILE A 57 -24.96 -45.70 -4.18
C ILE A 57 -23.75 -46.60 -3.96
N GLU A 58 -23.86 -47.87 -4.32
CA GLU A 58 -22.75 -48.81 -4.16
C GLU A 58 -21.57 -48.47 -5.09
N THR A 59 -20.38 -48.97 -4.74
CA THR A 59 -19.20 -48.79 -5.58
C THR A 59 -19.42 -49.41 -6.96
N GLY A 60 -19.32 -48.57 -8.01
CA GLY A 60 -19.55 -48.97 -9.40
C GLY A 60 -21.00 -48.85 -9.86
N ALA A 61 -21.92 -48.33 -9.04
CA ALA A 61 -23.25 -47.91 -9.50
C ALA A 61 -23.19 -46.51 -10.12
N LYS A 62 -23.93 -46.30 -11.22
CA LYS A 62 -24.07 -45.00 -11.90
C LYS A 62 -25.54 -44.72 -12.15
N LEU A 63 -26.01 -43.53 -11.79
CA LEU A 63 -27.37 -43.06 -12.06
C LEU A 63 -27.34 -42.22 -13.34
N LYS A 64 -27.91 -42.75 -14.42
CA LYS A 64 -28.04 -42.11 -15.73
C LYS A 64 -29.36 -41.36 -15.82
N ILE A 65 -29.32 -40.04 -15.65
CA ILE A 65 -30.50 -39.19 -15.76
C ILE A 65 -30.72 -38.83 -17.24
N GLY A 66 -31.87 -39.25 -17.77
CA GLY A 66 -32.30 -38.99 -19.13
C GLY A 66 -32.59 -37.52 -19.39
N SER A 67 -32.51 -37.10 -20.66
CA SER A 67 -32.83 -35.73 -21.06
C SER A 67 -34.24 -35.35 -20.64
N GLY A 68 -34.38 -34.19 -19.97
CA GLY A 68 -35.66 -33.70 -19.44
C GLY A 68 -36.06 -34.26 -18.06
N ALA A 69 -35.39 -35.30 -17.56
CA ALA A 69 -35.62 -35.83 -16.22
C ALA A 69 -34.80 -35.09 -15.16
N THR A 70 -35.33 -35.03 -13.94
CA THR A 70 -34.66 -34.48 -12.75
C THR A 70 -34.68 -35.51 -11.62
N LEU A 71 -33.49 -35.85 -11.10
CA LEU A 71 -33.32 -36.59 -9.85
C LEU A 71 -33.11 -35.59 -8.71
N THR A 72 -34.10 -35.44 -7.85
CA THR A 72 -34.01 -34.59 -6.65
C THR A 72 -33.65 -35.43 -5.43
N ILE A 73 -32.55 -35.11 -4.76
CA ILE A 73 -32.12 -35.80 -3.52
C ILE A 73 -32.24 -34.83 -2.36
N ASN A 74 -33.28 -34.97 -1.54
CA ASN A 74 -33.46 -34.17 -0.32
C ASN A 74 -32.91 -34.88 0.92
N GLY A 75 -32.81 -36.21 0.85
CA GLY A 75 -32.31 -37.10 1.89
C GLY A 75 -30.79 -37.29 1.87
N GLU A 76 -30.27 -38.14 2.74
CA GLU A 76 -28.81 -38.40 2.83
C GLU A 76 -28.30 -39.14 1.59
N LEU A 77 -27.06 -38.86 1.19
CA LEU A 77 -26.41 -39.55 0.09
C LEU A 77 -25.11 -40.16 0.60
N SER A 78 -25.05 -41.48 0.61
CA SER A 78 -23.83 -42.25 0.84
C SER A 78 -23.38 -42.84 -0.49
N ALA A 79 -22.28 -42.33 -1.04
CA ALA A 79 -21.76 -42.73 -2.34
C ALA A 79 -20.22 -42.77 -2.30
N PRO A 80 -19.57 -43.58 -3.14
CA PRO A 80 -18.12 -43.52 -3.32
C PRO A 80 -17.69 -42.14 -3.81
N LYS A 81 -16.44 -41.76 -3.55
CA LYS A 81 -15.81 -40.52 -4.05
C LYS A 81 -15.41 -40.65 -5.54
N LEU A 82 -16.34 -41.12 -6.37
CA LEU A 82 -16.21 -41.42 -7.80
C LEU A 82 -17.44 -40.89 -8.57
N PRO A 83 -17.41 -40.82 -9.91
CA PRO A 83 -18.57 -40.44 -10.72
C PRO A 83 -19.76 -41.36 -10.47
N VAL A 84 -20.88 -40.78 -10.01
CA VAL A 84 -22.13 -41.49 -9.74
C VAL A 84 -23.32 -40.93 -10.52
N PHE A 85 -23.27 -39.66 -10.93
CA PHE A 85 -24.30 -39.06 -11.77
C PHE A 85 -23.80 -38.90 -13.19
N ILE A 86 -24.54 -39.45 -14.16
CA ILE A 86 -24.24 -39.36 -15.59
C ILE A 86 -25.51 -39.03 -16.40
N GLY A 87 -25.37 -38.72 -17.68
CA GLY A 87 -26.48 -38.41 -18.58
C GLY A 87 -26.79 -36.90 -18.69
N ASP A 88 -27.74 -36.58 -19.57
CA ASP A 88 -28.08 -35.20 -19.96
C ASP A 88 -29.13 -34.53 -19.04
N GLY A 89 -29.74 -35.30 -18.13
CA GLY A 89 -30.73 -34.80 -17.19
C GLY A 89 -30.14 -34.00 -16.02
N LYS A 90 -31.01 -33.59 -15.10
CA LYS A 90 -30.65 -32.76 -13.95
C LYS A 90 -30.54 -33.57 -12.67
N VAL A 91 -29.57 -33.23 -11.84
CA VAL A 91 -29.57 -33.59 -10.42
C VAL A 91 -29.95 -32.33 -9.66
N ALA A 92 -30.82 -32.44 -8.67
CA ALA A 92 -31.20 -31.36 -7.77
C ALA A 92 -31.03 -31.84 -6.32
N THR A 93 -30.83 -30.91 -5.40
CA THR A 93 -30.71 -31.22 -3.97
C THR A 93 -31.45 -30.20 -3.13
N GLY A 94 -32.23 -30.68 -2.16
CA GLY A 94 -32.83 -29.84 -1.10
C GLY A 94 -32.04 -29.90 0.20
N VAL A 95 -30.80 -30.41 0.15
CA VAL A 95 -30.01 -30.72 1.34
C VAL A 95 -29.33 -29.45 1.86
N LYS A 96 -29.89 -28.88 2.92
CA LYS A 96 -29.27 -27.80 3.69
C LYS A 96 -28.20 -28.39 4.62
N GLY A 97 -26.92 -27.99 4.47
CA GLY A 97 -25.84 -28.30 5.42
C GLY A 97 -25.08 -29.64 5.25
N ARG A 98 -25.03 -30.22 4.04
CA ARG A 98 -24.18 -31.40 3.75
C ARG A 98 -23.02 -31.11 2.80
N VAL A 99 -22.14 -32.11 2.66
CA VAL A 99 -20.95 -32.10 1.82
C VAL A 99 -21.26 -32.65 0.42
N LEU A 100 -20.91 -31.89 -0.63
CA LEU A 100 -20.88 -32.37 -2.00
C LEU A 100 -19.44 -32.64 -2.44
N TYR A 101 -19.29 -33.66 -3.26
CA TYR A 101 -18.03 -34.06 -3.86
C TYR A 101 -18.10 -33.82 -5.38
N PRO A 102 -17.24 -32.99 -5.98
CA PRO A 102 -17.26 -32.76 -7.43
C PRO A 102 -17.01 -34.05 -8.25
N GLN A 103 -16.39 -35.06 -7.64
CA GLN A 103 -16.17 -36.38 -8.24
C GLN A 103 -17.47 -37.07 -8.59
N TRP A 104 -18.55 -36.86 -7.82
CA TRP A 104 -19.86 -37.39 -8.14
C TRP A 104 -20.38 -36.93 -9.51
N PHE A 105 -19.89 -35.78 -9.98
CA PHE A 105 -20.25 -35.14 -11.24
C PHE A 105 -19.16 -35.23 -12.31
N GLY A 106 -18.17 -36.11 -12.12
CA GLY A 106 -17.13 -36.38 -13.13
C GLY A 106 -15.77 -35.73 -12.89
N ALA A 107 -15.59 -35.00 -11.77
CA ALA A 107 -14.25 -34.49 -11.45
C ALA A 107 -13.29 -35.65 -11.15
N SER A 108 -12.06 -35.56 -11.66
CA SER A 108 -11.11 -36.66 -11.58
C SER A 108 -10.40 -36.69 -10.22
N GLY A 109 -9.98 -35.54 -9.69
CA GLY A 109 -9.31 -35.45 -8.38
C GLY A 109 -8.09 -36.37 -8.22
N LEU A 110 -7.40 -36.75 -9.31
CA LEU A 110 -6.29 -37.71 -9.30
C LEU A 110 -5.04 -37.10 -9.94
N THR A 111 -3.86 -37.56 -9.51
CA THR A 111 -2.57 -37.10 -10.06
C THR A 111 -2.32 -37.73 -11.43
N GLY A 112 -2.28 -36.90 -12.49
CA GLY A 112 -1.84 -37.30 -13.83
C GLY A 112 -0.44 -37.93 -13.84
N THR A 113 -0.07 -38.64 -14.92
CA THR A 113 1.20 -39.37 -15.04
C THR A 113 2.43 -38.49 -15.33
N GLY A 114 2.27 -37.18 -15.52
CA GLY A 114 3.37 -36.22 -15.70
C GLY A 114 3.14 -34.94 -14.92
N GLY A 115 4.21 -34.21 -14.57
CA GLY A 115 4.15 -32.97 -13.76
C GLY A 115 3.19 -31.87 -14.29
N ARG A 116 2.78 -31.97 -15.56
CA ARG A 116 1.78 -31.10 -16.21
C ARG A 116 0.34 -31.59 -16.12
N GLY A 117 0.07 -32.75 -15.52
CA GLY A 117 -1.30 -33.18 -15.27
C GLY A 117 -2.02 -33.93 -16.36
N ILE A 118 -1.27 -34.56 -17.25
CA ILE A 118 -1.82 -35.38 -18.32
C ILE A 118 -2.53 -36.57 -17.68
N VAL A 119 -3.84 -36.69 -17.94
CA VAL A 119 -4.65 -37.82 -17.47
C VAL A 119 -4.49 -39.00 -18.42
N GLY A 120 -4.35 -38.74 -19.73
CA GLY A 120 -3.99 -39.73 -20.75
C GLY A 120 -3.53 -39.11 -22.07
N ARG A 121 -3.15 -39.95 -23.03
CA ARG A 121 -2.72 -39.57 -24.40
C ARG A 121 -3.57 -40.25 -25.45
N GLY A 122 -4.15 -39.42 -26.31
CA GLY A 122 -5.12 -39.79 -27.33
C GLY A 122 -4.61 -39.72 -28.75
N THR A 123 -5.10 -40.62 -29.59
CA THR A 123 -4.94 -40.54 -31.05
C THR A 123 -6.31 -40.62 -31.73
N SER A 124 -6.54 -39.80 -32.75
CA SER A 124 -7.76 -39.80 -33.56
C SER A 124 -7.46 -39.52 -35.03
N SER A 125 -8.38 -39.91 -35.91
CA SER A 125 -8.44 -39.44 -37.29
C SER A 125 -9.12 -38.08 -37.38
N ALA A 126 -8.83 -37.31 -38.44
CA ALA A 126 -9.46 -36.02 -38.67
C ALA A 126 -10.99 -36.17 -38.76
N GLY A 127 -11.74 -35.27 -38.11
CA GLY A 127 -13.20 -35.31 -38.08
C GLY A 127 -13.79 -36.38 -37.16
N SER A 128 -12.97 -37.22 -36.51
CA SER A 128 -13.49 -38.29 -35.65
C SER A 128 -14.02 -37.74 -34.32
N SER A 129 -15.17 -38.25 -33.88
CA SER A 129 -15.64 -38.11 -32.50
C SER A 129 -15.01 -39.14 -31.56
N THR A 130 -14.31 -40.16 -32.07
CA THR A 130 -13.65 -41.16 -31.25
C THR A 130 -12.17 -40.88 -31.09
N ILE A 131 -11.65 -41.06 -29.88
CA ILE A 131 -10.25 -40.93 -29.52
C ILE A 131 -9.77 -42.21 -28.83
N THR A 132 -8.68 -42.78 -29.32
CA THR A 132 -8.05 -43.96 -28.71
C THR A 132 -7.03 -43.49 -27.69
N VAL A 133 -7.24 -43.85 -26.42
CA VAL A 133 -6.39 -43.48 -25.30
C VAL A 133 -5.47 -44.63 -24.92
N THR A 134 -4.19 -44.32 -24.77
CA THR A 134 -3.15 -45.33 -24.51
C THR A 134 -2.78 -45.48 -23.03
N ASP A 135 -2.98 -44.45 -22.21
CA ASP A 135 -2.72 -44.42 -20.78
C ASP A 135 -3.83 -43.67 -20.00
N GLY A 136 -4.04 -44.04 -18.74
CA GLY A 136 -5.05 -43.40 -17.87
C GLY A 136 -6.51 -43.61 -18.26
N ILE A 137 -6.79 -44.70 -18.97
CA ILE A 137 -8.12 -45.13 -19.42
C ILE A 137 -9.15 -45.18 -18.27
N ASP A 138 -8.72 -45.67 -17.11
CA ASP A 138 -9.50 -45.83 -15.88
C ASP A 138 -9.95 -44.50 -15.26
N ARG A 139 -9.29 -43.40 -15.61
CA ARG A 139 -9.59 -42.06 -15.08
C ARG A 139 -10.65 -41.32 -15.88
N PHE A 140 -11.00 -41.82 -17.07
CA PHE A 140 -12.04 -41.26 -17.90
C PHE A 140 -13.37 -41.97 -17.64
N SER A 141 -14.41 -41.21 -17.33
CA SER A 141 -15.78 -41.71 -17.17
C SER A 141 -16.73 -41.02 -18.13
N ASP A 142 -17.78 -41.73 -18.55
CA ASP A 142 -18.88 -41.13 -19.29
C ASP A 142 -19.45 -39.95 -18.50
N GLY A 143 -19.70 -38.84 -19.19
CA GLY A 143 -20.12 -37.57 -18.61
C GLY A 143 -18.98 -36.66 -18.16
N ASN A 144 -17.73 -37.11 -18.11
CA ASN A 144 -16.59 -36.23 -17.81
C ASN A 144 -16.40 -35.21 -18.93
N THR A 145 -16.18 -33.95 -18.55
CA THR A 145 -15.61 -32.96 -19.47
C THR A 145 -14.10 -33.18 -19.55
N VAL A 146 -13.57 -33.13 -20.77
CA VAL A 146 -12.15 -33.31 -21.06
C VAL A 146 -11.64 -32.22 -21.98
N ILE A 147 -10.34 -31.97 -21.89
CA ILE A 147 -9.58 -31.06 -22.76
C ILE A 147 -8.60 -31.91 -23.55
N VAL A 148 -8.75 -31.93 -24.88
CA VAL A 148 -7.82 -32.60 -25.79
C VAL A 148 -6.89 -31.55 -26.40
N ILE A 149 -5.62 -31.55 -26.00
CA ILE A 149 -4.61 -30.62 -26.51
C ILE A 149 -4.28 -30.98 -27.97
N GLY A 150 -4.38 -30.00 -28.87
CA GLY A 150 -4.21 -30.15 -30.32
C GLY A 150 -5.49 -30.61 -31.05
N GLY A 151 -6.60 -30.76 -30.33
CA GLY A 151 -7.87 -31.25 -30.89
C GLY A 151 -8.87 -30.19 -31.36
N GLY A 152 -8.56 -28.91 -31.21
CA GLY A 152 -9.53 -27.82 -31.39
C GLY A 152 -10.13 -27.74 -32.80
N ARG A 153 -11.23 -26.97 -32.96
CA ARG A 153 -11.79 -26.68 -34.29
C ARG A 153 -10.74 -25.95 -35.13
N ASN A 154 -10.57 -26.35 -36.39
CA ASN A 154 -9.76 -25.63 -37.35
C ASN A 154 -10.38 -24.25 -37.50
N PRO A 155 -9.79 -23.19 -36.93
CA PRO A 155 -10.35 -21.88 -37.11
C PRO A 155 -10.08 -21.52 -38.56
N SER A 156 -11.06 -20.90 -39.21
CA SER A 156 -10.91 -20.36 -40.56
C SER A 156 -9.97 -19.14 -40.56
N LEU A 157 -8.77 -19.28 -40.00
CA LEU A 157 -7.69 -18.30 -40.06
C LEU A 157 -7.04 -18.41 -41.43
N GLY A 158 -7.23 -17.38 -42.24
CA GLY A 158 -6.57 -17.28 -43.54
C GLY A 158 -5.05 -17.23 -43.39
N THR A 159 -4.34 -17.76 -44.38
CA THR A 159 -2.89 -17.59 -44.48
C THR A 159 -2.54 -16.10 -44.54
N PRO A 160 -1.58 -15.62 -43.71
CA PRO A 160 -1.11 -14.26 -43.75
C PRO A 160 -0.57 -13.85 -45.11
N ALA A 161 -0.76 -12.57 -45.46
CA ALA A 161 0.05 -11.96 -46.51
C ALA A 161 1.53 -11.90 -46.08
N VAL A 162 2.41 -11.70 -47.05
CA VAL A 162 3.85 -11.58 -46.81
C VAL A 162 4.16 -10.20 -46.23
N PRO A 163 4.93 -10.08 -45.13
CA PRO A 163 5.31 -8.77 -44.58
C PRO A 163 6.37 -8.11 -45.47
N SER A 164 6.45 -6.78 -45.45
CA SER A 164 7.55 -6.08 -46.09
C SER A 164 8.73 -5.94 -45.12
N LEU A 165 9.93 -6.21 -45.63
CA LEU A 165 11.18 -6.13 -44.86
C LEU A 165 11.99 -4.92 -45.34
N LYS A 166 12.57 -4.17 -44.41
CA LYS A 166 13.62 -3.18 -44.70
C LYS A 166 14.63 -3.11 -43.57
N LEU A 167 15.81 -2.58 -43.87
CA LEU A 167 16.78 -2.18 -42.85
C LEU A 167 16.26 -0.93 -42.11
N GLY A 168 16.06 -1.03 -40.80
CA GLY A 168 15.81 0.10 -39.93
C GLY A 168 17.15 0.67 -39.46
N THR A 169 17.37 1.97 -39.64
CA THR A 169 18.69 2.61 -39.50
C THR A 169 18.73 3.60 -38.35
N TYR A 170 19.77 3.54 -37.51
CA TYR A 170 20.36 4.69 -36.82
C TYR A 170 21.73 4.30 -36.20
N ASP A 171 22.85 4.81 -36.73
CA ASP A 171 24.09 4.93 -35.97
C ASP A 171 24.13 6.38 -35.43
N PRO A 172 24.02 6.60 -34.10
CA PRO A 172 24.03 7.94 -33.53
C PRO A 172 25.32 8.73 -33.78
N GLN A 173 26.43 8.04 -34.08
CA GLN A 173 27.75 8.65 -34.20
C GLN A 173 28.18 8.87 -35.66
N THR A 174 27.74 8.04 -36.61
CA THR A 174 28.22 8.13 -38.00
C THR A 174 27.14 8.26 -39.07
N GLY A 175 25.86 8.03 -38.73
CA GLY A 175 24.74 8.09 -39.68
C GLY A 175 24.80 7.10 -40.84
N LYS A 176 25.74 6.15 -40.86
CA LYS A 176 25.89 5.15 -41.94
C LYS A 176 25.25 3.81 -41.60
N VAL A 177 24.69 3.18 -42.63
CA VAL A 177 24.12 1.82 -42.60
C VAL A 177 25.20 0.87 -43.08
N THR A 178 25.62 -0.09 -42.26
CA THR A 178 26.51 -1.16 -42.73
C THR A 178 25.64 -2.27 -43.32
N THR A 179 25.41 -2.23 -44.63
CA THR A 179 24.80 -3.36 -45.36
C THR A 179 25.82 -4.49 -45.46
N GLY A 180 25.52 -5.63 -44.84
CA GLY A 180 26.32 -6.85 -44.98
C GLY A 180 25.91 -7.66 -46.20
N ASN A 181 26.46 -8.87 -46.32
CA ASN A 181 26.12 -9.82 -47.40
C ASN A 181 25.19 -10.94 -46.92
N THR A 182 24.78 -10.91 -45.65
CA THR A 182 23.93 -11.95 -45.05
C THR A 182 22.48 -11.83 -45.54
N LYS A 183 21.88 -12.97 -45.90
CA LYS A 183 20.47 -13.06 -46.31
C LYS A 183 19.65 -13.55 -45.13
N TYR A 184 18.63 -12.77 -44.74
CA TYR A 184 17.65 -13.19 -43.74
C TYR A 184 16.34 -13.52 -44.41
N THR A 185 15.75 -14.65 -44.05
CA THR A 185 14.46 -15.11 -44.58
C THR A 185 13.49 -15.30 -43.42
N TYR A 186 12.29 -14.71 -43.54
CA TYR A 186 11.26 -14.70 -42.51
C TYR A 186 9.95 -15.27 -43.03
N GLN A 187 9.18 -15.85 -42.11
CA GLN A 187 7.78 -16.22 -42.31
C GLN A 187 6.96 -15.73 -41.11
N ILE A 188 5.72 -15.34 -41.34
CA ILE A 188 4.79 -14.99 -40.28
C ILE A 188 3.58 -15.92 -40.30
N VAL A 189 3.04 -16.18 -39.12
CA VAL A 189 1.86 -16.99 -38.89
C VAL A 189 0.85 -16.12 -38.15
N ALA A 190 -0.40 -16.10 -38.61
CA ALA A 190 -1.48 -15.45 -37.87
C ALA A 190 -1.82 -16.31 -36.66
N ILE A 191 -1.91 -15.68 -35.49
CA ILE A 191 -2.24 -16.33 -34.24
C ILE A 191 -3.38 -15.61 -33.54
N THR A 192 -4.02 -16.31 -32.62
CA THR A 192 -5.11 -15.80 -31.80
C THR A 192 -4.79 -15.91 -30.32
N LYS A 193 -5.41 -15.08 -29.48
CA LYS A 193 -5.28 -15.17 -28.03
C LYS A 193 -5.81 -16.51 -27.49
N ASP A 194 -6.73 -17.18 -28.21
CA ASP A 194 -7.27 -18.51 -27.86
C ASP A 194 -6.39 -19.69 -28.34
N GLY A 195 -5.19 -19.42 -28.84
CA GLY A 195 -4.17 -20.45 -29.09
C GLY A 195 -4.31 -21.14 -30.43
N ALA A 196 -5.01 -20.52 -31.38
CA ALA A 196 -5.02 -20.96 -32.76
C ALA A 196 -3.92 -20.31 -33.59
N TYR A 197 -3.54 -21.01 -34.66
CA TYR A 197 -2.55 -20.53 -35.61
C TYR A 197 -2.86 -20.99 -37.04
N SER A 198 -2.50 -20.13 -37.99
CA SER A 198 -2.65 -20.39 -39.42
C SER A 198 -1.47 -21.18 -40.00
N LEU A 199 -1.53 -21.48 -41.29
CA LEU A 199 -0.34 -21.77 -42.09
C LEU A 199 0.55 -20.50 -42.20
N PRO A 200 1.86 -20.65 -42.40
CA PRO A 200 2.75 -19.51 -42.59
C PRO A 200 2.52 -18.83 -43.94
N CYS A 201 2.86 -17.54 -44.02
CA CYS A 201 3.01 -16.89 -45.32
C CYS A 201 4.15 -17.54 -46.13
N THR A 202 4.18 -17.26 -47.43
CA THR A 202 5.35 -17.55 -48.27
C THR A 202 6.59 -16.86 -47.67
N PRO A 203 7.77 -17.53 -47.63
CA PRO A 203 8.98 -16.93 -47.10
C PRO A 203 9.35 -15.62 -47.82
N VAL A 204 9.75 -14.60 -47.05
CA VAL A 204 10.25 -13.33 -47.56
C VAL A 204 11.69 -13.12 -47.14
N ALA A 205 12.53 -12.70 -48.08
CA ALA A 205 13.95 -12.54 -47.85
C ALA A 205 14.39 -11.09 -47.98
N LEU A 206 15.28 -10.68 -47.08
CA LEU A 206 16.10 -9.48 -47.21
C LEU A 206 17.47 -9.89 -47.73
N SER A 207 17.76 -9.52 -48.98
CA SER A 207 19.08 -9.68 -49.60
C SER A 207 19.92 -8.47 -49.19
N ASN A 208 21.03 -8.67 -48.47
CA ASN A 208 21.96 -7.65 -47.94
C ASN A 208 21.63 -7.12 -46.52
N GLY A 209 21.20 -8.01 -45.62
CA GLY A 209 21.10 -7.69 -44.20
C GLY A 209 22.47 -7.52 -43.53
N PRO A 210 22.52 -7.00 -42.29
CA PRO A 210 23.75 -6.87 -41.52
C PRO A 210 24.34 -8.26 -41.25
N ASP A 211 25.66 -8.42 -41.27
CA ASP A 211 26.25 -9.71 -40.91
C ASP A 211 26.01 -10.03 -39.43
N ALA A 212 25.73 -11.30 -39.10
CA ALA A 212 25.23 -11.71 -37.78
C ALA A 212 26.11 -11.26 -36.60
N SER A 213 27.43 -11.16 -36.79
CA SER A 213 28.39 -10.68 -35.79
C SER A 213 28.29 -9.18 -35.48
N TYR A 214 27.64 -8.39 -36.34
CA TYR A 214 27.45 -6.94 -36.18
C TYR A 214 26.03 -6.56 -35.69
N PHE A 215 25.12 -7.54 -35.61
CA PHE A 215 23.74 -7.35 -35.17
C PHE A 215 23.63 -7.06 -33.65
N GLU A 216 24.60 -7.54 -32.84
CA GLU A 216 24.54 -7.46 -31.37
C GLU A 216 25.12 -6.17 -30.75
N TYR A 217 25.91 -5.37 -31.49
CA TYR A 217 26.79 -4.37 -30.86
C TYR A 217 26.34 -2.90 -30.99
N TYR A 218 25.44 -2.57 -31.91
CA TYR A 218 24.99 -1.19 -32.13
C TYR A 218 23.50 -1.03 -31.88
N GLN A 219 23.15 -0.20 -30.90
CA GLN A 219 21.79 0.18 -30.52
C GLN A 219 21.09 1.00 -31.63
N GLY A 220 20.87 0.41 -32.81
CA GLY A 220 20.13 1.07 -33.89
C GLY A 220 20.04 0.39 -35.25
N THR A 221 20.86 -0.63 -35.57
CA THR A 221 20.67 -1.46 -36.78
C THR A 221 19.71 -2.60 -36.49
N ARG A 222 18.61 -2.68 -37.24
CA ARG A 222 17.54 -3.68 -37.04
C ARG A 222 16.90 -4.08 -38.36
N VAL A 223 16.30 -5.27 -38.43
CA VAL A 223 15.35 -5.57 -39.51
C VAL A 223 13.99 -5.08 -39.06
N GLU A 224 13.43 -4.13 -39.82
CA GLU A 224 12.08 -3.64 -39.60
C GLU A 224 11.13 -4.40 -40.52
N MET A 225 10.18 -5.10 -39.90
CA MET A 225 9.09 -5.80 -40.57
C MET A 225 7.83 -4.95 -40.44
N THR A 226 7.24 -4.54 -41.55
CA THR A 226 5.90 -3.96 -41.54
C THR A 226 4.90 -5.11 -41.67
N MET A 227 4.10 -5.32 -40.63
CA MET A 227 3.13 -6.41 -40.61
C MET A 227 1.97 -6.10 -41.57
N PRO A 228 1.48 -7.10 -42.32
CA PRO A 228 0.32 -6.91 -43.19
C PRO A 228 -0.96 -6.72 -42.35
N SER A 229 -2.10 -6.47 -43.02
CA SER A 229 -3.38 -6.51 -42.32
C SER A 229 -3.68 -7.92 -41.81
N ALA A 230 -4.06 -8.04 -40.54
CA ALA A 230 -4.43 -9.31 -39.93
C ALA A 230 -5.60 -9.99 -40.67
N PRO A 231 -5.51 -11.31 -40.98
CA PRO A 231 -6.65 -12.08 -41.45
C PRO A 231 -7.83 -11.97 -40.47
N SER A 232 -9.05 -12.14 -40.98
CA SER A 232 -10.24 -12.17 -40.14
C SER A 232 -10.09 -13.20 -39.02
N GLY A 233 -10.32 -12.77 -37.78
CA GLY A 233 -10.21 -13.62 -36.59
C GLY A 233 -8.81 -13.70 -35.95
N ALA A 234 -7.75 -13.17 -36.57
CA ALA A 234 -6.41 -13.15 -35.97
C ALA A 234 -6.24 -12.02 -34.93
N ASP A 235 -5.55 -12.31 -33.82
CA ASP A 235 -5.21 -11.32 -32.79
C ASP A 235 -3.78 -10.80 -32.91
N GLY A 236 -2.89 -11.55 -33.55
CA GLY A 236 -1.49 -11.17 -33.70
C GLY A 236 -0.73 -12.08 -34.66
N TRP A 237 0.59 -12.04 -34.53
CA TRP A 237 1.52 -12.71 -35.43
C TRP A 237 2.62 -13.42 -34.66
N ALA A 238 2.97 -14.63 -35.07
CA ALA A 238 4.23 -15.27 -34.71
C ALA A 238 5.22 -15.12 -35.87
N ILE A 239 6.44 -14.69 -35.58
CA ILE A 239 7.49 -14.38 -36.56
C ILE A 239 8.58 -15.46 -36.48
N TYR A 240 8.92 -16.05 -37.61
CA TYR A 240 9.88 -17.14 -37.71
C TYR A 240 11.00 -16.80 -38.69
N GLY A 241 12.21 -17.20 -38.34
CA GLY A 241 13.36 -17.22 -39.24
C GLY A 241 13.57 -18.59 -39.87
N ALA A 242 13.92 -18.61 -41.16
CA ALA A 242 14.20 -19.84 -41.88
C ALA A 242 15.46 -20.55 -41.33
N SER A 243 15.53 -21.87 -41.50
CA SER A 243 16.71 -22.68 -41.12
C SER A 243 18.00 -22.29 -41.86
N SER A 244 17.88 -21.58 -42.99
CA SER A 244 19.02 -21.01 -43.73
C SER A 244 19.62 -19.76 -43.08
N ASN A 245 18.94 -19.16 -42.09
CA ASN A 245 19.45 -18.00 -41.38
C ASN A 245 20.58 -18.41 -40.41
N PRO A 246 21.40 -17.46 -39.91
CA PRO A 246 22.37 -17.73 -38.84
C PRO A 246 21.70 -18.34 -37.60
N ALA A 247 22.40 -19.20 -36.84
CA ALA A 247 21.83 -20.02 -35.76
C ALA A 247 20.96 -19.26 -34.73
N GLY A 248 21.30 -18.01 -34.42
CA GLY A 248 20.53 -17.14 -33.52
C GLY A 248 19.23 -16.56 -34.10
N HIS A 249 18.92 -16.84 -35.37
CA HIS A 249 17.78 -16.31 -36.13
C HIS A 249 17.04 -17.43 -36.89
N GLN A 250 17.13 -18.66 -36.39
CA GLN A 250 16.39 -19.82 -36.90
C GLN A 250 15.21 -20.13 -35.96
N GLY A 251 14.06 -20.53 -36.50
CA GLY A 251 12.89 -20.86 -35.70
C GLY A 251 12.11 -19.63 -35.24
N LEU A 252 11.34 -19.76 -34.16
CA LEU A 252 10.53 -18.67 -33.63
C LEU A 252 11.39 -17.53 -33.07
N LEU A 253 11.18 -16.32 -33.59
CA LEU A 253 11.93 -15.11 -33.24
C LEU A 253 11.15 -14.19 -32.29
N GLY A 254 9.81 -14.23 -32.33
CA GLY A 254 8.98 -13.42 -31.46
C GLY A 254 7.51 -13.42 -31.85
N VAL A 255 6.70 -12.72 -31.06
CA VAL A 255 5.25 -12.57 -31.26
C VAL A 255 4.87 -11.09 -31.24
N GLN A 256 3.96 -10.68 -32.14
CA GLN A 256 3.44 -9.31 -32.23
C GLN A 256 1.92 -9.30 -32.11
N TRP A 257 1.37 -8.74 -31.03
CA TRP A 257 -0.07 -8.70 -30.75
C TRP A 257 -0.82 -7.50 -31.34
N THR A 258 -0.10 -6.52 -31.86
CA THR A 258 -0.71 -5.33 -32.46
C THR A 258 -0.99 -5.57 -33.94
N ARG A 259 -2.26 -5.46 -34.35
CA ARG A 259 -2.76 -5.88 -35.67
C ARG A 259 -2.23 -5.06 -36.86
N SER A 260 -1.54 -3.93 -36.62
CA SER A 260 -1.04 -3.01 -37.65
C SER A 260 0.33 -2.37 -37.33
N ALA A 261 1.17 -3.03 -36.52
CA ALA A 261 2.43 -2.44 -36.08
C ALA A 261 3.66 -2.88 -36.89
N GLN A 262 4.77 -2.20 -36.63
CA GLN A 262 6.10 -2.60 -37.04
C GLN A 262 6.65 -3.60 -36.03
N TRP A 263 7.33 -4.65 -36.48
CA TRP A 263 8.13 -5.53 -35.64
C TRP A 263 9.61 -5.31 -35.96
N PHE A 264 10.46 -5.40 -34.93
CA PHE A 264 11.88 -5.11 -35.04
C PHE A 264 12.70 -6.32 -34.59
N ASP A 265 13.50 -6.86 -35.50
CA ASP A 265 14.53 -7.84 -35.17
C ASP A 265 15.79 -7.11 -34.71
N TYR A 266 16.26 -7.40 -33.50
CA TYR A 266 17.46 -6.81 -32.91
C TYR A 266 18.62 -7.80 -32.79
N GLY A 267 18.51 -9.01 -33.36
CA GLY A 267 19.61 -9.98 -33.31
C GLY A 267 19.39 -11.13 -32.32
N PRO A 268 20.38 -12.03 -32.20
CA PRO A 268 20.34 -13.13 -31.23
C PRO A 268 20.34 -12.59 -29.79
N GLY A 269 19.53 -13.18 -28.92
CA GLY A 269 19.67 -12.98 -27.46
C GLY A 269 18.81 -11.91 -26.80
N ARG A 270 17.91 -11.22 -27.51
CA ARG A 270 16.81 -10.44 -26.90
C ARG A 270 15.48 -11.16 -27.11
N TRP A 271 15.23 -12.17 -26.29
CA TRP A 271 13.89 -12.74 -26.20
C TRP A 271 13.00 -11.71 -25.51
N ASP A 272 11.98 -11.22 -26.21
CA ASP A 272 10.82 -10.73 -25.47
C ASP A 272 10.25 -11.96 -24.73
N ASN A 273 10.04 -11.84 -23.42
CA ASN A 273 9.50 -12.93 -22.60
C ASN A 273 7.98 -13.07 -22.78
N SER A 274 7.43 -12.65 -23.94
CA SER A 274 5.98 -12.57 -24.18
C SER A 274 5.45 -13.65 -25.14
N VAL A 275 6.33 -14.54 -25.62
CA VAL A 275 5.95 -15.66 -26.48
C VAL A 275 5.11 -16.69 -25.72
N PRO A 276 3.82 -16.90 -26.08
CA PRO A 276 3.01 -17.91 -25.41
C PRO A 276 3.53 -19.32 -25.66
N PRO A 277 3.47 -20.23 -24.67
CA PRO A 277 4.00 -21.59 -24.77
C PRO A 277 3.28 -22.50 -25.78
N TRP A 278 2.20 -22.02 -26.39
CA TRP A 278 1.45 -22.72 -27.43
C TRP A 278 1.82 -22.30 -28.85
N VAL A 279 2.59 -21.23 -29.01
CA VAL A 279 3.12 -20.86 -30.32
C VAL A 279 4.18 -21.90 -30.70
N PRO A 280 4.08 -22.55 -31.87
CA PRO A 280 5.09 -23.49 -32.33
C PRO A 280 6.49 -22.89 -32.31
N THR A 281 7.50 -23.62 -31.84
CA THR A 281 8.90 -23.16 -31.89
C THR A 281 9.51 -23.26 -33.29
N ALA A 282 8.87 -24.03 -34.17
CA ALA A 282 9.18 -24.17 -35.59
C ALA A 282 7.97 -23.75 -36.43
N VAL A 283 8.22 -23.36 -37.69
CA VAL A 283 7.16 -22.95 -38.62
C VAL A 283 6.11 -24.07 -38.77
N PRO A 284 4.81 -23.80 -38.53
CA PRO A 284 3.77 -24.83 -38.58
C PRO A 284 3.51 -25.31 -40.02
N ALA A 285 3.35 -26.63 -40.18
CA ALA A 285 3.06 -27.27 -41.47
C ALA A 285 1.54 -27.43 -41.76
N GLN A 286 0.69 -27.09 -40.79
CA GLN A 286 -0.76 -27.20 -40.87
C GLN A 286 -1.42 -26.12 -39.99
N THR A 287 -2.67 -25.75 -40.27
CA THR A 287 -3.46 -24.94 -39.34
C THR A 287 -3.78 -25.74 -38.08
N GLY A 288 -3.95 -25.05 -36.95
CA GLY A 288 -4.21 -25.72 -35.69
C GLY A 288 -4.93 -24.86 -34.67
N SER A 289 -5.51 -25.52 -33.69
CA SER A 289 -6.03 -24.91 -32.47
C SER A 289 -5.51 -25.69 -31.27
N ARG A 290 -5.22 -24.99 -30.17
CA ARG A 290 -4.53 -25.58 -29.02
C ARG A 290 -5.36 -26.64 -28.27
N PHE A 291 -6.69 -26.57 -28.23
CA PHE A 291 -7.48 -27.60 -27.52
C PHE A 291 -8.95 -27.71 -27.96
N LEU A 292 -9.53 -28.91 -27.76
CA LEU A 292 -10.97 -29.14 -27.74
C LEU A 292 -11.42 -29.40 -26.30
N ALA A 293 -12.28 -28.55 -25.75
CA ALA A 293 -13.02 -28.83 -24.52
C ALA A 293 -14.38 -29.45 -24.89
N THR A 294 -14.63 -30.69 -24.47
CA THR A 294 -15.86 -31.45 -24.81
C THR A 294 -16.16 -32.52 -23.76
N THR A 295 -17.28 -33.22 -23.88
CA THR A 295 -17.71 -34.24 -22.91
C THR A 295 -17.59 -35.65 -23.50
N ILE A 296 -17.19 -36.62 -22.66
CA ILE A 296 -17.23 -38.04 -23.03
C ILE A 296 -18.67 -38.52 -23.01
N VAL A 297 -19.18 -38.95 -24.16
CA VAL A 297 -20.54 -39.49 -24.32
C VAL A 297 -20.60 -40.98 -23.95
N SER A 298 -19.56 -41.73 -24.32
CA SER A 298 -19.46 -43.17 -24.04
C SER A 298 -18.01 -43.67 -24.11
N GLY A 299 -17.77 -44.84 -23.53
CA GLY A 299 -16.47 -45.52 -23.60
C GLY A 299 -15.52 -45.20 -22.43
N GLY A 300 -15.98 -44.48 -21.41
CA GLY A 300 -15.23 -44.27 -20.17
C GLY A 300 -14.81 -45.60 -19.53
N GLY A 301 -13.57 -45.66 -19.04
CA GLY A 301 -12.94 -46.88 -18.55
C GLY A 301 -12.45 -47.82 -19.65
N THR A 302 -12.55 -47.43 -20.93
CA THR A 302 -12.02 -48.20 -22.08
C THR A 302 -11.01 -47.39 -22.89
N SER A 303 -10.23 -48.07 -23.73
CA SER A 303 -9.24 -47.41 -24.58
C SER A 303 -9.85 -46.56 -25.70
N VAL A 304 -11.16 -46.57 -25.91
CA VAL A 304 -11.83 -45.81 -26.98
C VAL A 304 -12.91 -44.94 -26.37
N LEU A 305 -12.68 -43.63 -26.35
CA LEU A 305 -13.64 -42.66 -25.84
C LEU A 305 -14.40 -42.03 -27.01
N THR A 306 -15.71 -41.90 -26.88
CA THR A 306 -16.54 -41.13 -27.81
C THR A 306 -16.80 -39.76 -27.20
N LEU A 307 -16.36 -38.72 -27.89
CA LEU A 307 -16.53 -37.32 -27.53
C LEU A 307 -17.81 -36.76 -28.16
N LYS A 308 -18.45 -35.82 -27.47
CA LYS A 308 -19.69 -35.18 -27.93
C LYS A 308 -19.47 -34.37 -29.21
N ASP A 309 -18.30 -33.73 -29.32
CA ASP A 309 -17.91 -32.92 -30.48
C ASP A 309 -16.82 -33.63 -31.30
N ALA A 310 -16.97 -33.58 -32.63
CA ALA A 310 -15.95 -34.08 -33.55
C ALA A 310 -14.71 -33.16 -33.58
N LEU A 311 -13.51 -33.76 -33.57
CA LEU A 311 -12.24 -33.05 -33.68
C LEU A 311 -12.07 -32.54 -35.12
N ALA A 312 -11.69 -31.28 -35.33
CA ALA A 312 -11.51 -30.77 -36.69
C ALA A 312 -10.21 -31.25 -37.37
N SER A 313 -9.21 -31.61 -36.57
CA SER A 313 -7.91 -32.14 -37.02
C SER A 313 -7.66 -33.54 -36.46
N ALA A 314 -6.84 -34.33 -37.16
CA ALA A 314 -6.31 -35.56 -36.60
C ALA A 314 -5.37 -35.22 -35.44
N VAL A 315 -5.50 -35.91 -34.32
CA VAL A 315 -4.57 -35.76 -33.19
C VAL A 315 -3.74 -37.02 -33.02
N GLN A 316 -2.45 -36.87 -32.73
CA GLN A 316 -1.53 -37.99 -32.52
C GLN A 316 -0.83 -37.82 -31.17
N GLN A 317 -1.02 -38.79 -30.26
CA GLN A 317 -0.45 -38.77 -28.91
C GLN A 317 -0.76 -37.48 -28.12
N ALA A 318 -1.91 -36.87 -28.41
CA ALA A 318 -2.37 -35.62 -27.83
C ALA A 318 -2.64 -35.81 -26.33
N PRO A 319 -2.10 -34.93 -25.47
CA PRO A 319 -2.49 -34.92 -24.07
C PRO A 319 -3.99 -34.69 -23.90
N ILE A 320 -4.61 -35.51 -23.07
CA ILE A 320 -6.00 -35.39 -22.64
C ILE A 320 -5.99 -35.14 -21.14
N MET A 321 -6.74 -34.12 -20.73
CA MET A 321 -6.94 -33.73 -19.34
C MET A 321 -8.42 -33.80 -18.99
N ALA A 322 -8.75 -34.06 -17.74
CA ALA A 322 -10.09 -33.78 -17.23
C ALA A 322 -10.26 -32.27 -17.03
N ASP A 323 -11.44 -31.73 -17.32
CA ASP A 323 -11.81 -30.36 -16.94
C ASP A 323 -12.75 -30.41 -15.74
N ASP A 324 -12.21 -30.08 -14.58
CA ASP A 324 -12.93 -30.14 -13.31
C ASP A 324 -13.76 -28.87 -13.06
N SER A 325 -13.64 -27.83 -13.90
CA SER A 325 -14.38 -26.55 -13.75
C SER A 325 -15.90 -26.75 -13.80
N VAL A 326 -16.39 -27.58 -14.72
CA VAL A 326 -17.82 -27.86 -14.90
C VAL A 326 -18.39 -28.62 -13.70
N ALA A 327 -17.67 -29.62 -13.21
CA ALA A 327 -18.10 -30.41 -12.04
C ALA A 327 -18.12 -29.55 -10.77
N LEU A 328 -17.13 -28.68 -10.60
CA LEU A 328 -17.07 -27.74 -9.48
C LEU A 328 -18.19 -26.68 -9.56
N GLN A 329 -18.44 -26.13 -10.75
CA GLN A 329 -19.54 -25.17 -10.97
C GLN A 329 -20.91 -25.79 -10.66
N LYS A 330 -21.15 -27.05 -11.07
CA LYS A 330 -22.38 -27.78 -10.72
C LYS A 330 -22.57 -27.89 -9.21
N CYS A 331 -21.51 -28.16 -8.44
CA CYS A 331 -21.61 -28.23 -6.98
C CYS A 331 -22.03 -26.87 -6.38
N TYR A 332 -21.42 -25.78 -6.85
CA TYR A 332 -21.81 -24.43 -6.41
C TYR A 332 -23.26 -24.10 -6.75
N ASP A 333 -23.70 -24.37 -7.99
CA ASP A 333 -25.07 -24.06 -8.42
C ASP A 333 -26.13 -24.90 -7.68
N LEU A 334 -25.79 -26.12 -7.28
CA LEU A 334 -26.65 -26.98 -6.46
C LEU A 334 -26.76 -26.48 -5.02
N LEU A 335 -25.65 -26.08 -4.41
CA LEU A 335 -25.66 -25.56 -3.04
C LEU A 335 -26.31 -24.17 -2.96
N ASP A 336 -26.15 -23.34 -4.00
CA ASP A 336 -26.85 -22.06 -4.14
C ASP A 336 -28.37 -22.25 -4.11
N GLN A 337 -28.89 -23.22 -4.88
CA GLN A 337 -30.31 -23.60 -4.87
C GLN A 337 -30.77 -24.18 -3.51
N ALA A 338 -29.88 -24.84 -2.79
CA ALA A 338 -30.16 -25.42 -1.46
C ALA A 338 -30.00 -24.41 -0.30
N GLY A 339 -29.51 -23.19 -0.56
CA GLY A 339 -29.28 -22.16 0.44
C GLY A 339 -27.95 -22.27 1.21
N GLY A 340 -26.97 -23.03 0.69
CA GLY A 340 -25.61 -23.13 1.22
C GLY A 340 -25.17 -24.55 1.60
N GLY A 341 -23.86 -24.71 1.85
CA GLY A 341 -23.26 -25.99 2.26
C GLY A 341 -21.75 -26.05 2.06
N THR A 342 -21.21 -27.26 1.96
CA THR A 342 -19.77 -27.49 1.82
C THR A 342 -19.47 -28.27 0.55
N ILE A 343 -18.43 -27.85 -0.16
CA ILE A 343 -17.79 -28.63 -1.22
C ILE A 343 -16.46 -29.15 -0.66
N GLU A 344 -16.28 -30.46 -0.62
CA GLU A 344 -15.03 -31.09 -0.17
C GLU A 344 -14.22 -31.59 -1.37
N LEU A 345 -13.01 -31.05 -1.51
CA LEU A 345 -11.99 -31.57 -2.40
C LEU A 345 -11.17 -32.62 -1.66
N ILE A 346 -11.16 -33.83 -2.21
CA ILE A 346 -10.33 -34.92 -1.70
C ILE A 346 -8.92 -34.73 -2.24
N LYS A 347 -7.92 -35.40 -1.65
CA LYS A 347 -6.55 -35.32 -2.15
C LYS A 347 -6.49 -35.65 -3.64
N GLY A 348 -5.95 -34.69 -4.40
CA GLY A 348 -6.03 -34.73 -5.84
C GLY A 348 -5.50 -33.46 -6.47
N ARG A 349 -5.30 -33.51 -7.79
CA ARG A 349 -5.09 -32.32 -8.59
C ARG A 349 -6.28 -32.13 -9.51
N TYR A 350 -6.87 -30.95 -9.46
CA TYR A 350 -8.06 -30.56 -10.21
C TYR A 350 -7.67 -29.50 -11.23
N TYR A 351 -7.96 -29.74 -12.49
CA TYR A 351 -7.65 -28.81 -13.58
C TYR A 351 -8.86 -27.95 -13.87
N ILE A 352 -8.67 -26.65 -13.78
CA ILE A 352 -9.73 -25.69 -13.99
C ILE A 352 -9.42 -24.91 -15.26
N HIS A 353 -10.22 -25.15 -16.30
CA HIS A 353 -10.13 -24.39 -17.52
C HIS A 353 -10.66 -22.97 -17.31
N ILE A 354 -9.84 -21.96 -17.65
CA ILE A 354 -10.30 -20.56 -17.69
C ILE A 354 -10.71 -20.21 -19.12
N PRO A 355 -11.99 -19.86 -19.37
CA PRO A 355 -12.46 -19.53 -20.71
C PRO A 355 -11.79 -18.26 -21.24
N THR A 356 -11.49 -18.22 -22.54
CA THR A 356 -10.76 -17.10 -23.17
C THR A 356 -11.67 -16.11 -23.90
N ASN A 357 -12.94 -16.44 -24.07
CA ASN A 357 -13.93 -15.73 -24.92
C ASN A 357 -15.14 -15.16 -24.15
N THR A 358 -15.17 -15.26 -22.83
CA THR A 358 -16.22 -14.68 -21.98
C THR A 358 -15.66 -13.47 -21.26
N ASP A 359 -16.39 -12.36 -21.23
CA ASP A 359 -16.06 -11.21 -20.39
C ASP A 359 -17.09 -11.14 -19.26
N PRO A 360 -16.69 -11.27 -17.97
CA PRO A 360 -15.34 -11.55 -17.48
C PRO A 360 -14.87 -13.00 -17.72
N LYS A 361 -13.55 -13.21 -17.83
CA LYS A 361 -12.92 -14.53 -18.01
C LYS A 361 -12.80 -15.28 -16.69
N THR A 362 -13.94 -15.64 -16.10
CA THR A 362 -14.02 -16.38 -14.83
C THR A 362 -14.20 -17.87 -15.07
N ALA A 363 -13.39 -18.71 -14.42
CA ALA A 363 -13.51 -20.16 -14.54
C ALA A 363 -14.64 -20.75 -13.67
N VAL A 364 -14.67 -20.39 -12.39
CA VAL A 364 -15.69 -20.87 -11.45
C VAL A 364 -16.29 -19.70 -10.68
N ASN A 365 -17.62 -19.64 -10.68
CA ASN A 365 -18.36 -18.65 -9.92
C ASN A 365 -18.74 -19.22 -8.56
N TYR A 366 -18.07 -18.76 -7.50
CA TYR A 366 -18.42 -19.13 -6.12
C TYR A 366 -19.67 -18.37 -5.65
N LYS A 367 -20.31 -18.89 -4.60
CA LYS A 367 -21.67 -18.50 -4.16
C LYS A 367 -21.72 -18.24 -2.67
N SER A 368 -22.72 -17.45 -2.25
CA SER A 368 -22.98 -17.19 -0.84
C SER A 368 -23.28 -18.48 -0.06
N ASN A 369 -22.94 -18.51 1.23
CA ASN A 369 -23.17 -19.64 2.14
C ASN A 369 -22.48 -20.96 1.71
N VAL A 370 -21.49 -20.90 0.81
CA VAL A 370 -20.74 -22.07 0.35
C VAL A 370 -19.29 -22.02 0.85
N THR A 371 -18.85 -23.10 1.49
CA THR A 371 -17.46 -23.30 1.89
C THR A 371 -16.81 -24.33 0.96
N LEU A 372 -15.71 -23.98 0.31
CA LEU A 372 -14.83 -24.92 -0.40
C LEU A 372 -13.68 -25.31 0.53
N ILE A 373 -13.52 -26.61 0.79
CA ILE A 373 -12.49 -27.11 1.71
C ILE A 373 -11.68 -28.25 1.13
N SER A 374 -10.48 -28.43 1.65
CA SER A 374 -9.76 -29.70 1.56
C SER A 374 -9.04 -30.01 2.87
N TYR A 375 -9.26 -31.22 3.39
CA TYR A 375 -8.52 -31.71 4.57
C TYR A 375 -7.16 -32.31 4.22
N GLU A 376 -6.92 -32.63 2.95
CA GLU A 376 -5.73 -33.32 2.47
C GLU A 376 -4.98 -32.51 1.40
N GLN A 377 -5.13 -31.18 1.43
CA GLN A 377 -4.46 -30.22 0.53
C GLN A 377 -4.61 -30.57 -0.95
N ALA A 378 -5.86 -30.67 -1.41
CA ALA A 378 -6.17 -30.73 -2.82
C ALA A 378 -5.56 -29.54 -3.58
N ILE A 379 -5.04 -29.82 -4.77
CA ILE A 379 -4.44 -28.82 -5.65
C ILE A 379 -5.46 -28.42 -6.71
N ILE A 380 -5.84 -27.16 -6.76
CA ILE A 380 -6.58 -26.57 -7.87
C ILE A 380 -5.57 -25.89 -8.77
N GLN A 381 -5.40 -26.41 -9.98
CA GLN A 381 -4.49 -25.86 -10.97
C GLN A 381 -5.27 -25.17 -12.09
N GLY A 382 -5.06 -23.86 -12.23
CA GLY A 382 -5.56 -23.11 -13.37
C GLY A 382 -4.84 -23.51 -14.65
N TYR A 383 -5.60 -23.70 -15.73
CA TYR A 383 -5.04 -23.94 -17.06
C TYR A 383 -5.72 -23.05 -18.10
N THR A 384 -4.91 -22.24 -18.78
CA THR A 384 -5.42 -21.32 -19.80
C THR A 384 -4.36 -20.92 -20.84
N ASN A 385 -4.80 -20.20 -21.87
CA ASN A 385 -3.93 -19.40 -22.72
C ASN A 385 -3.71 -18.07 -21.99
N PHE A 386 -2.50 -17.79 -21.52
CA PHE A 386 -2.21 -16.46 -20.97
C PHE A 386 -2.51 -15.42 -22.05
N THR A 387 -3.62 -14.70 -21.87
CA THR A 387 -3.99 -13.54 -22.68
C THR A 387 -3.63 -12.28 -21.92
N MET A 388 -3.55 -11.13 -22.59
CA MET A 388 -3.37 -9.84 -21.90
C MET A 388 -4.63 -9.36 -21.13
N ASP A 389 -5.74 -10.09 -21.21
CA ASP A 389 -7.01 -9.70 -20.59
C ASP A 389 -7.13 -10.31 -19.19
N THR A 390 -7.96 -9.74 -18.29
CA THR A 390 -8.08 -10.26 -16.91
C THR A 390 -8.65 -11.66 -16.87
N MET A 391 -7.98 -12.56 -16.15
CA MET A 391 -8.33 -13.97 -16.00
C MET A 391 -8.57 -14.27 -14.53
N ILE A 392 -9.65 -14.96 -14.19
CA ILE A 392 -10.03 -15.19 -12.81
C ILE A 392 -10.34 -16.68 -12.59
N LEU A 393 -9.65 -17.32 -11.64
CA LEU A 393 -9.92 -18.72 -11.31
C LEU A 393 -11.24 -18.84 -10.52
N PHE A 394 -11.43 -18.00 -9.50
CA PHE A 394 -12.66 -17.91 -8.72
C PHE A 394 -13.15 -16.46 -8.61
N ALA A 395 -14.36 -16.19 -9.07
CA ALA A 395 -15.04 -14.90 -8.85
C ALA A 395 -16.43 -15.11 -8.26
N ALA A 396 -17.00 -14.09 -7.64
CA ALA A 396 -18.40 -14.11 -7.25
C ALA A 396 -19.28 -13.77 -8.46
N LYS A 397 -20.38 -14.51 -8.66
CA LYS A 397 -21.34 -14.24 -9.74
C LYS A 397 -21.97 -12.85 -9.56
N ASN A 398 -21.96 -12.00 -10.59
CA ASN A 398 -22.48 -10.62 -10.56
C ASN A 398 -21.83 -9.75 -9.46
N GLY A 399 -20.62 -10.11 -9.01
CA GLY A 399 -19.86 -9.36 -8.03
C GLY A 399 -20.47 -9.32 -6.62
N ARG A 400 -21.21 -10.35 -6.18
CA ARG A 400 -21.69 -10.47 -4.77
C ARG A 400 -21.65 -11.90 -4.24
N ALA A 401 -21.07 -12.08 -3.05
CA ALA A 401 -21.12 -13.33 -2.28
C ALA A 401 -20.90 -13.05 -0.79
N ASP A 402 -21.74 -13.64 0.06
CA ASP A 402 -21.74 -13.47 1.52
C ASP A 402 -21.57 -14.82 2.22
N ASN A 403 -20.95 -14.86 3.41
CA ASN A 403 -20.80 -16.09 4.21
C ASN A 403 -20.13 -17.25 3.44
N PHE A 404 -19.03 -16.99 2.75
CA PHE A 404 -18.28 -18.00 1.99
C PHE A 404 -16.88 -18.24 2.56
N ALA A 405 -16.27 -19.36 2.18
CA ALA A 405 -14.94 -19.68 2.67
C ALA A 405 -14.12 -20.58 1.74
N PHE A 406 -12.80 -20.39 1.79
CA PHE A 406 -11.80 -21.26 1.18
C PHE A 406 -10.84 -21.74 2.26
N ASP A 407 -10.64 -23.06 2.38
CA ASP A 407 -9.92 -23.65 3.51
C ASP A 407 -9.07 -24.87 3.12
N GLY A 408 -7.76 -24.80 3.36
CA GLY A 408 -6.88 -25.96 3.23
C GLY A 408 -6.55 -26.35 1.78
N ILE A 409 -6.67 -25.42 0.82
CA ILE A 409 -6.54 -25.70 -0.62
C ILE A 409 -5.21 -25.14 -1.14
N VAL A 410 -4.57 -25.89 -2.05
CA VAL A 410 -3.43 -25.38 -2.82
C VAL A 410 -3.95 -24.82 -4.15
N PHE A 411 -3.90 -23.50 -4.31
CA PHE A 411 -4.16 -22.81 -5.55
C PHE A 411 -2.86 -22.66 -6.35
N ASP A 412 -2.86 -23.25 -7.54
CA ASP A 412 -1.72 -23.31 -8.43
C ASP A 412 -2.07 -22.59 -9.73
N GLY A 413 -1.39 -21.48 -10.01
CA GLY A 413 -1.64 -20.68 -11.21
C GLY A 413 -1.17 -21.34 -12.52
N GLY A 414 -0.50 -22.50 -12.44
CA GLY A 414 -0.09 -23.28 -13.61
C GLY A 414 1.01 -22.62 -14.45
N ASN A 415 1.64 -21.55 -13.95
CA ASN A 415 2.67 -20.79 -14.64
C ASN A 415 4.08 -21.09 -14.14
N GLU A 416 4.68 -22.15 -14.66
CA GLU A 416 6.03 -22.58 -14.27
C GLU A 416 7.16 -21.93 -15.10
N THR A 417 6.84 -21.14 -16.14
CA THR A 417 7.83 -20.76 -17.16
C THR A 417 7.85 -19.29 -17.58
N THR A 418 6.82 -18.50 -17.30
CA THR A 418 6.80 -17.09 -17.76
C THR A 418 7.23 -16.13 -16.65
N THR A 419 7.93 -15.05 -17.02
CA THR A 419 8.38 -14.02 -16.09
C THR A 419 7.56 -12.74 -16.17
N THR A 420 6.51 -12.72 -16.99
CA THR A 420 5.71 -11.52 -17.29
C THR A 420 4.53 -11.45 -16.33
N GLU A 421 4.31 -10.30 -15.71
CA GLU A 421 3.10 -10.06 -14.91
C GLU A 421 1.89 -10.00 -15.85
N TYR A 422 0.86 -10.81 -15.57
CA TYR A 422 -0.42 -10.81 -16.27
C TYR A 422 -1.52 -10.47 -15.27
N SER A 423 -2.65 -9.93 -15.75
CA SER A 423 -3.86 -9.74 -14.94
C SER A 423 -4.54 -11.08 -14.63
N TYR A 424 -3.84 -11.98 -13.94
CA TYR A 424 -4.35 -13.29 -13.56
C TYR A 424 -4.60 -13.34 -12.06
N TRP A 425 -5.86 -13.52 -11.68
CA TRP A 425 -6.32 -13.54 -10.31
C TRP A 425 -6.71 -14.94 -9.85
N GLY A 426 -6.25 -15.34 -8.67
CA GLY A 426 -6.68 -16.58 -8.03
C GLY A 426 -8.13 -16.47 -7.53
N ILE A 427 -8.35 -15.70 -6.48
CA ILE A 427 -9.69 -15.45 -5.93
C ILE A 427 -9.97 -13.95 -6.00
N ALA A 428 -11.10 -13.58 -6.60
CA ALA A 428 -11.53 -12.20 -6.75
C ALA A 428 -12.93 -11.94 -6.17
N THR A 429 -13.12 -10.80 -5.54
CA THR A 429 -14.44 -10.27 -5.10
C THR A 429 -15.13 -9.45 -6.21
N ALA A 430 -14.70 -9.56 -7.45
CA ALA A 430 -15.37 -8.92 -8.58
C ALA A 430 -15.18 -9.75 -9.85
N ASP A 431 -16.22 -9.81 -10.68
CA ASP A 431 -16.23 -10.44 -11.98
C ASP A 431 -16.12 -9.34 -13.06
N GLY A 432 -14.89 -8.88 -13.35
CA GLY A 432 -14.70 -7.82 -14.35
C GLY A 432 -13.29 -7.25 -14.43
N ASP A 433 -12.86 -6.89 -15.65
CA ASP A 433 -11.66 -6.10 -15.91
C ASP A 433 -11.81 -4.71 -15.23
N GLY A 434 -10.98 -4.42 -14.23
CA GLY A 434 -10.94 -3.10 -13.57
C GLY A 434 -11.69 -2.94 -12.24
N GLY A 435 -12.19 -4.02 -11.62
CA GLY A 435 -12.64 -3.98 -10.21
C GLY A 435 -13.92 -3.18 -9.94
N THR A 436 -14.78 -2.99 -10.94
CA THR A 436 -16.05 -2.23 -10.86
C THR A 436 -17.22 -3.03 -10.27
N GLY A 437 -16.97 -4.18 -9.64
CA GLY A 437 -17.99 -4.96 -8.95
C GLY A 437 -18.73 -4.09 -7.93
N THR A 438 -20.06 -3.99 -8.09
CA THR A 438 -20.92 -3.12 -7.26
C THR A 438 -21.53 -3.85 -6.06
N GLY A 439 -21.34 -5.16 -5.94
CA GLY A 439 -21.95 -5.96 -4.91
C GLY A 439 -21.11 -6.04 -3.63
N LEU A 440 -21.76 -5.82 -2.49
CA LEU A 440 -21.17 -5.99 -1.16
C LEU A 440 -20.82 -7.46 -0.90
N HIS A 441 -19.62 -7.73 -0.40
CA HIS A 441 -19.22 -9.04 0.11
C HIS A 441 -19.12 -9.01 1.62
N ASN A 442 -19.81 -9.90 2.32
CA ASN A 442 -19.79 -9.92 3.78
C ASN A 442 -19.43 -11.28 4.37
N ASP A 443 -18.77 -11.29 5.51
CA ASP A 443 -18.55 -12.48 6.35
C ASP A 443 -17.82 -13.62 5.63
N PHE A 444 -16.58 -13.43 5.17
CA PHE A 444 -15.85 -14.50 4.49
C PHE A 444 -14.45 -14.75 5.03
N ARG A 445 -13.93 -15.95 4.77
CA ARG A 445 -12.58 -16.34 5.22
C ARG A 445 -11.80 -17.11 4.17
N ILE A 446 -10.52 -16.80 4.05
CA ILE A 446 -9.56 -17.52 3.22
C ILE A 446 -8.41 -17.94 4.14
N ARG A 447 -8.30 -19.25 4.41
CA ARG A 447 -7.35 -19.73 5.41
C ARG A 447 -6.70 -21.06 5.09
N ASN A 448 -5.54 -21.31 5.66
CA ASN A 448 -4.78 -22.56 5.48
C ASN A 448 -4.49 -22.90 4.00
N CYS A 449 -4.55 -21.92 3.10
CA CYS A 449 -4.37 -22.14 1.68
C CYS A 449 -2.92 -21.86 1.26
N GLU A 450 -2.47 -22.56 0.23
CA GLU A 450 -1.20 -22.27 -0.47
C GLU A 450 -1.52 -21.63 -1.81
N PHE A 451 -0.83 -20.55 -2.18
CA PHE A 451 -0.95 -19.88 -3.46
C PHE A 451 0.40 -19.85 -4.14
N ARG A 452 0.50 -20.47 -5.31
CA ARG A 452 1.76 -20.56 -6.04
C ARG A 452 1.61 -20.44 -7.55
N TYR A 453 2.69 -20.03 -8.21
CA TYR A 453 2.78 -19.93 -9.66
C TYR A 453 1.71 -19.02 -10.31
N PHE A 454 1.26 -17.98 -9.58
CA PHE A 454 0.45 -16.93 -10.18
C PHE A 454 1.34 -15.84 -10.76
N THR A 455 1.06 -15.42 -11.99
CA THR A 455 1.72 -14.25 -12.60
C THR A 455 0.98 -12.94 -12.39
N GLY A 456 -0.02 -12.94 -11.51
CA GLY A 456 -0.73 -11.76 -11.06
C GLY A 456 -1.13 -11.94 -9.60
N LYS A 457 -2.21 -11.27 -9.19
CA LYS A 457 -2.65 -11.25 -7.80
C LYS A 457 -3.20 -12.60 -7.38
N ALA A 458 -2.65 -13.23 -6.35
CA ALA A 458 -3.26 -14.45 -5.80
C ALA A 458 -4.66 -14.15 -5.25
N LEU A 459 -4.82 -12.99 -4.59
CA LEU A 459 -6.07 -12.51 -4.03
C LEU A 459 -6.37 -11.08 -4.50
N TRP A 460 -7.53 -10.89 -5.11
CA TRP A 460 -8.06 -9.57 -5.46
C TRP A 460 -9.32 -9.28 -4.62
N LEU A 461 -9.11 -8.73 -3.42
CA LEU A 461 -10.20 -8.31 -2.52
C LEU A 461 -10.40 -6.79 -2.58
N GLY A 462 -10.20 -6.20 -3.77
CA GLY A 462 -10.30 -4.76 -4.01
C GLY A 462 -11.69 -4.30 -4.46
N GLY A 463 -12.46 -5.18 -5.11
CA GLY A 463 -13.78 -4.87 -5.66
C GLY A 463 -14.93 -5.15 -4.70
N GLY A 464 -16.06 -4.46 -4.87
CA GLY A 464 -17.30 -4.73 -4.13
C GLY A 464 -17.35 -4.25 -2.68
N ASN A 465 -16.36 -3.47 -2.19
CA ASN A 465 -16.32 -2.97 -0.81
C ASN A 465 -16.52 -4.08 0.26
N PRO A 466 -15.65 -5.09 0.32
CA PRO A 466 -15.82 -6.26 1.18
C PRO A 466 -15.80 -5.88 2.67
N GLN A 467 -16.55 -6.63 3.47
CA GLN A 467 -16.75 -6.38 4.89
C GLN A 467 -16.62 -7.65 5.73
N ASN A 468 -16.15 -7.51 6.97
CA ASN A 468 -16.13 -8.59 7.96
C ASN A 468 -15.41 -9.85 7.46
N TYR A 469 -14.14 -9.74 7.06
CA TYR A 469 -13.42 -10.86 6.45
C TYR A 469 -12.04 -11.12 7.02
N THR A 470 -11.57 -12.35 6.83
CA THR A 470 -10.27 -12.80 7.34
C THR A 470 -9.45 -13.52 6.28
N VAL A 471 -8.18 -13.15 6.15
CA VAL A 471 -7.18 -13.87 5.36
C VAL A 471 -6.07 -14.32 6.30
N ALA A 472 -6.04 -15.60 6.64
CA ALA A 472 -5.17 -16.10 7.70
C ALA A 472 -4.46 -17.42 7.43
N ASP A 473 -3.26 -17.58 7.97
CA ASP A 473 -2.52 -18.84 7.93
C ASP A 473 -2.26 -19.38 6.51
N ASN A 474 -2.17 -18.48 5.52
CA ASN A 474 -1.91 -18.85 4.13
C ASN A 474 -0.42 -18.74 3.77
N TYR A 475 -0.01 -19.47 2.73
CA TYR A 475 1.35 -19.42 2.20
C TYR A 475 1.36 -18.99 0.72
N PHE A 476 2.00 -17.87 0.42
CA PHE A 476 2.14 -17.32 -0.94
C PHE A 476 3.59 -17.42 -1.40
N HIS A 477 3.87 -18.08 -2.53
CA HIS A 477 5.25 -18.26 -3.01
C HIS A 477 5.34 -18.60 -4.51
N HIS A 478 6.56 -18.63 -5.07
CA HIS A 478 6.85 -18.94 -6.47
C HIS A 478 6.07 -18.09 -7.50
N GLY A 479 6.46 -16.82 -7.66
CA GLY A 479 6.04 -16.00 -8.80
C GLY A 479 4.91 -15.00 -8.55
N ASN A 480 4.32 -14.98 -7.35
CA ASN A 480 3.23 -14.07 -7.03
C ASN A 480 3.74 -12.62 -6.93
N SER A 481 3.52 -11.83 -7.99
CA SER A 481 3.60 -10.35 -7.94
C SER A 481 2.26 -9.82 -7.42
N ASN A 482 2.27 -8.73 -6.65
CA ASN A 482 1.03 -8.09 -6.18
C ASN A 482 0.09 -9.05 -5.43
N VAL A 483 0.63 -9.78 -4.46
CA VAL A 483 0.06 -11.00 -3.89
C VAL A 483 -1.41 -10.87 -3.49
N MET A 484 -1.74 -9.83 -2.71
CA MET A 484 -3.09 -9.60 -2.23
C MET A 484 -3.44 -8.11 -2.19
N THR A 485 -4.66 -7.79 -2.61
CA THR A 485 -5.32 -6.54 -2.23
C THR A 485 -6.36 -6.75 -1.15
N VAL A 486 -6.51 -5.75 -0.29
CA VAL A 486 -7.54 -5.66 0.74
C VAL A 486 -8.23 -4.30 0.65
N SER A 487 -9.55 -4.29 0.70
CA SER A 487 -10.36 -3.08 0.70
C SER A 487 -11.55 -3.20 1.65
N GLY A 488 -12.36 -2.15 1.71
CA GLY A 488 -13.59 -2.13 2.50
C GLY A 488 -13.33 -2.11 4.00
N THR A 489 -14.19 -2.76 4.79
CA THR A 489 -14.25 -2.51 6.25
C THR A 489 -14.14 -3.77 7.11
N ASN A 490 -13.60 -3.63 8.31
CA ASN A 490 -13.53 -4.71 9.32
C ASN A 490 -12.86 -5.99 8.79
N PHE A 491 -11.59 -5.88 8.40
CA PHE A 491 -10.81 -7.01 7.88
C PHE A 491 -9.64 -7.38 8.77
N ALA A 492 -9.23 -8.65 8.71
CA ALA A 492 -8.04 -9.16 9.37
C ALA A 492 -7.16 -9.95 8.40
N VAL A 493 -5.92 -9.54 8.21
CA VAL A 493 -4.88 -10.26 7.46
C VAL A 493 -3.80 -10.69 8.44
N HIS A 494 -3.77 -11.96 8.83
CA HIS A 494 -2.84 -12.37 9.88
C HIS A 494 -2.18 -13.73 9.70
N ASN A 495 -0.98 -13.87 10.25
CA ASN A 495 -0.19 -15.11 10.25
C ASN A 495 0.09 -15.69 8.84
N ASN A 496 0.07 -14.86 7.80
CA ASN A 496 0.39 -15.33 6.46
C ASN A 496 1.90 -15.32 6.22
N ARG A 497 2.39 -16.28 5.44
CA ARG A 497 3.76 -16.32 4.94
C ARG A 497 3.78 -15.89 3.47
N ILE A 498 4.52 -14.85 3.14
CA ILE A 498 4.56 -14.26 1.80
C ILE A 498 6.00 -14.20 1.28
N ASP A 499 6.24 -14.88 0.15
CA ASP A 499 7.49 -14.87 -0.62
C ASP A 499 7.23 -14.41 -2.05
N THR A 500 7.59 -13.16 -2.34
CA THR A 500 7.31 -12.52 -3.65
C THR A 500 8.39 -12.74 -4.71
N SER A 501 9.32 -13.69 -4.52
CA SER A 501 10.37 -13.91 -5.52
C SER A 501 9.85 -14.49 -6.83
N LEU A 502 9.93 -13.71 -7.91
CA LEU A 502 9.95 -14.17 -9.30
C LEU A 502 11.38 -14.61 -9.66
N MET A 503 11.86 -15.69 -9.04
CA MET A 503 13.13 -16.31 -9.40
C MET A 503 12.91 -17.45 -10.38
N TYR A 504 13.14 -17.20 -11.68
CA TYR A 504 13.32 -18.26 -12.68
C TYR A 504 14.59 -17.98 -13.50
N GLY A 505 15.47 -18.98 -13.60
CA GLY A 505 16.66 -18.95 -14.47
C GLY A 505 17.86 -18.11 -13.98
N GLY A 506 17.91 -17.72 -12.70
CA GLY A 506 19.08 -17.04 -12.11
C GLY A 506 19.26 -15.56 -12.53
N LYS A 507 18.23 -14.92 -13.09
CA LYS A 507 18.26 -13.48 -13.39
C LYS A 507 17.13 -12.74 -12.68
N SER A 508 17.50 -11.86 -11.75
CA SER A 508 16.63 -11.00 -10.94
C SER A 508 16.12 -9.82 -11.76
N TYR A 509 14.86 -9.82 -12.18
CA TYR A 509 14.31 -8.68 -12.94
C TYR A 509 13.10 -7.98 -12.34
N ILE A 510 12.45 -8.50 -11.30
CA ILE A 510 11.34 -7.79 -10.66
C ILE A 510 11.87 -7.10 -9.42
N ARG A 511 11.88 -5.76 -9.47
CA ARG A 511 12.26 -4.88 -8.38
C ARG A 511 10.96 -4.30 -7.80
N ALA A 512 10.66 -4.63 -6.54
CA ALA A 512 9.43 -4.35 -5.81
C ALA A 512 8.18 -5.12 -6.30
N ALA A 513 7.73 -6.07 -5.50
CA ALA A 513 6.44 -6.74 -5.67
C ALA A 513 5.58 -6.37 -4.46
N GLU A 514 4.40 -5.80 -4.68
CA GLU A 514 3.55 -5.44 -3.54
C GLU A 514 2.99 -6.72 -2.90
N SER A 515 3.09 -6.88 -1.58
CA SER A 515 2.54 -8.09 -0.92
C SER A 515 1.12 -7.87 -0.45
N ILE A 516 0.91 -6.84 0.36
CA ILE A 516 -0.42 -6.48 0.87
C ILE A 516 -0.68 -5.03 0.46
N ILE A 517 -1.69 -4.83 -0.38
CA ILE A 517 -2.08 -3.50 -0.85
C ILE A 517 -3.45 -3.16 -0.26
N MET A 518 -3.50 -2.11 0.55
CA MET A 518 -4.74 -1.54 1.06
C MET A 518 -5.32 -0.55 0.06
N MET A 519 -6.59 -0.73 -0.31
CA MET A 519 -7.30 0.13 -1.26
C MET A 519 -8.61 0.59 -0.63
N ASN A 520 -8.77 1.88 -0.31
CA ASN A 520 -10.02 2.41 0.27
C ASN A 520 -10.48 1.58 1.49
N ALA A 521 -9.57 1.43 2.45
CA ALA A 521 -9.70 0.47 3.54
C ALA A 521 -9.98 1.18 4.87
N ASP A 522 -10.90 0.64 5.66
CA ASP A 522 -11.25 1.17 6.98
C ASP A 522 -11.29 0.04 8.01
N SER A 523 -10.83 0.28 9.23
CA SER A 523 -10.99 -0.64 10.36
C SER A 523 -10.37 -2.02 10.06
N GLY A 524 -9.05 -2.03 9.84
CA GLY A 524 -8.32 -3.20 9.39
C GLY A 524 -7.18 -3.61 10.33
N LEU A 525 -6.95 -4.91 10.47
CA LEU A 525 -5.82 -5.48 11.21
C LEU A 525 -4.90 -6.25 10.26
N ILE A 526 -3.61 -5.92 10.22
CA ILE A 526 -2.57 -6.64 9.50
C ILE A 526 -1.55 -7.11 10.54
N GLU A 527 -1.61 -8.38 10.94
CA GLU A 527 -0.89 -8.88 12.12
C GLU A 527 -0.06 -10.14 11.88
N GLY A 528 1.17 -10.20 12.43
CA GLY A 528 1.90 -11.47 12.51
C GLY A 528 2.31 -12.09 11.17
N ASN A 529 2.26 -11.32 10.08
CA ASN A 529 2.64 -11.80 8.76
C ASN A 529 4.17 -11.85 8.63
N PHE A 530 4.67 -12.87 7.94
CA PHE A 530 6.08 -13.02 7.59
C PHE A 530 6.26 -12.74 6.09
N ILE A 531 6.91 -11.64 5.75
CA ILE A 531 7.05 -11.14 4.37
C ILE A 531 8.53 -11.09 3.99
N ARG A 532 8.89 -11.61 2.83
CA ARG A 532 10.28 -11.56 2.34
C ARG A 532 10.40 -11.42 0.84
N ASN A 533 11.64 -11.21 0.38
CA ASN A 533 12.03 -11.19 -1.04
C ASN A 533 11.32 -10.08 -1.83
N TRP A 534 11.51 -8.82 -1.42
CA TRP A 534 10.94 -7.61 -2.04
C TRP A 534 9.43 -7.37 -1.84
N GLY A 535 8.79 -8.14 -0.97
CA GLY A 535 7.39 -7.97 -0.56
C GLY A 535 7.13 -6.85 0.46
N ASN A 536 6.23 -5.93 0.17
CA ASN A 536 5.92 -4.78 1.05
C ASN A 536 4.46 -4.76 1.57
N ILE A 537 4.18 -3.89 2.55
CA ILE A 537 2.82 -3.49 2.92
C ILE A 537 2.61 -2.06 2.40
N SER A 538 1.60 -1.85 1.56
CA SER A 538 1.37 -0.58 0.87
C SER A 538 -0.09 -0.14 0.94
N SER A 539 -0.34 1.17 0.87
CA SER A 539 -1.69 1.73 0.62
C SER A 539 -1.84 2.37 -0.76
N GLY A 540 -0.76 2.44 -1.55
CA GLY A 540 -0.75 3.21 -2.80
C GLY A 540 -1.33 4.62 -2.61
N ALA A 541 -1.97 5.18 -3.64
CA ALA A 541 -2.60 6.49 -3.55
C ALA A 541 -4.01 6.48 -2.90
N TYR A 542 -4.39 5.40 -2.20
CA TYR A 542 -5.76 5.19 -1.73
C TYR A 542 -6.00 5.75 -0.33
N THR A 543 -7.28 5.86 0.04
CA THR A 543 -7.68 6.28 1.40
C THR A 543 -7.58 5.10 2.35
N ILE A 544 -6.96 5.29 3.52
CA ILE A 544 -6.97 4.32 4.61
C ILE A 544 -7.30 4.98 5.96
N LYS A 545 -8.12 4.30 6.76
CA LYS A 545 -8.55 4.77 8.08
C LYS A 545 -8.58 3.64 9.11
N ASN A 546 -8.29 3.94 10.37
CA ASN A 546 -8.44 2.99 11.48
C ASN A 546 -7.69 1.67 11.23
N ILE A 547 -6.45 1.73 10.75
CA ILE A 547 -5.64 0.56 10.39
C ILE A 547 -4.59 0.27 11.45
N GLN A 548 -4.44 -1.00 11.80
CA GLN A 548 -3.40 -1.52 12.68
C GLN A 548 -2.47 -2.46 11.90
N ILE A 549 -1.18 -2.14 11.86
CA ILE A 549 -0.11 -2.96 11.26
C ILE A 549 0.80 -3.42 12.39
N VAL A 550 0.63 -4.65 12.87
CA VAL A 550 1.13 -5.08 14.17
C VAL A 550 1.94 -6.38 14.10
N ASN A 551 3.07 -6.48 14.79
CA ASN A 551 3.82 -7.73 14.96
C ASN A 551 4.24 -8.44 13.65
N ASN A 552 4.36 -7.72 12.53
CA ASN A 552 4.79 -8.31 11.26
C ASN A 552 6.33 -8.41 11.21
N THR A 553 6.84 -9.43 10.53
CA THR A 553 8.27 -9.60 10.26
C THR A 553 8.54 -9.43 8.77
N MET A 554 9.44 -8.52 8.40
CA MET A 554 9.77 -8.22 7.01
C MET A 554 11.29 -8.37 6.79
N ASN A 555 11.70 -9.26 5.88
CA ASN A 555 13.12 -9.56 5.61
C ASN A 555 13.46 -9.37 4.12
N ASP A 556 14.62 -8.79 3.81
CA ASP A 556 15.16 -8.65 2.44
C ASP A 556 14.13 -8.01 1.49
N THR A 557 13.58 -6.86 1.89
CA THR A 557 12.43 -6.26 1.23
C THR A 557 12.36 -4.72 1.31
N ASN A 558 11.36 -4.09 0.69
CA ASN A 558 10.87 -2.77 1.07
C ASN A 558 9.84 -2.95 2.20
N GLY A 559 9.93 -2.15 3.27
CA GLY A 559 9.07 -2.32 4.46
C GLY A 559 7.63 -1.83 4.25
N ILE A 560 7.19 -0.83 5.00
CA ILE A 560 5.82 -0.32 4.97
C ILE A 560 5.78 1.03 4.23
N GLY A 561 4.99 1.15 3.18
CA GLY A 561 4.87 2.37 2.36
C GLY A 561 3.42 2.88 2.31
N LEU A 562 3.11 3.97 3.00
CA LEU A 562 1.74 4.48 3.08
C LEU A 562 1.59 5.82 2.35
N ALA A 563 0.90 5.80 1.22
CA ALA A 563 0.53 6.98 0.42
C ALA A 563 -0.99 7.26 0.49
N GLY A 564 -1.46 8.33 -0.17
CA GLY A 564 -2.89 8.72 -0.18
C GLY A 564 -3.38 9.43 1.09
N TYR A 565 -4.64 9.27 1.47
CA TYR A 565 -5.19 9.81 2.74
C TYR A 565 -5.01 8.80 3.87
N LYS A 566 -4.49 9.23 5.03
CA LYS A 566 -4.33 8.38 6.22
C LYS A 566 -4.94 9.03 7.45
N GLU A 567 -5.72 8.27 8.20
CA GLU A 567 -6.27 8.70 9.49
C GLU A 567 -6.29 7.56 10.51
N ASN A 568 -5.85 7.81 11.74
CA ASN A 568 -5.89 6.85 12.84
C ASN A 568 -5.17 5.53 12.50
N ILE A 569 -3.86 5.62 12.27
CA ILE A 569 -3.03 4.49 11.86
C ILE A 569 -2.07 4.10 13.00
N MET A 570 -2.01 2.81 13.31
CA MET A 570 -1.07 2.25 14.30
C MET A 570 -0.10 1.28 13.61
N ILE A 571 1.20 1.50 13.79
CA ILE A 571 2.27 0.62 13.32
C ILE A 571 3.08 0.20 14.55
N SER A 572 2.89 -1.03 15.01
CA SER A 572 3.40 -1.46 16.33
C SER A 572 4.08 -2.83 16.33
N GLY A 573 5.19 -2.99 17.06
CA GLY A 573 5.77 -4.34 17.28
C GLY A 573 6.38 -5.01 16.05
N ASN A 574 6.50 -4.30 14.91
CA ASN A 574 7.01 -4.91 13.67
C ASN A 574 8.53 -5.04 13.70
N THR A 575 9.05 -6.12 13.11
CA THR A 575 10.49 -6.32 12.91
C THR A 575 10.83 -6.17 11.43
N LEU A 576 11.61 -5.15 11.09
CA LEU A 576 11.93 -4.73 9.73
C LEU A 576 13.44 -4.89 9.47
N ASN A 577 13.83 -5.98 8.81
CA ASN A 577 15.20 -6.31 8.45
C ASN A 577 15.44 -5.98 6.96
N ILE A 578 15.87 -4.75 6.69
CA ILE A 578 15.91 -4.17 5.34
C ILE A 578 17.34 -3.88 4.91
N SER A 579 17.80 -4.50 3.83
CA SER A 579 19.13 -4.26 3.25
C SER A 579 19.05 -4.14 1.74
N THR A 580 19.71 -3.12 1.16
CA THR A 580 19.75 -2.92 -0.30
C THR A 580 21.17 -2.83 -0.85
N THR A 581 21.38 -3.38 -2.05
CA THR A 581 22.63 -3.29 -2.81
C THR A 581 22.49 -2.30 -3.98
N ASP A 582 23.25 -1.22 -3.94
CA ASP A 582 23.66 -0.22 -4.96
C ASP A 582 22.65 0.46 -5.91
N TYR A 583 21.44 -0.05 -6.16
CA TYR A 583 20.57 0.53 -7.23
C TYR A 583 19.19 1.03 -6.79
N ILE A 584 18.69 0.70 -5.59
CA ILE A 584 17.36 1.13 -5.11
C ILE A 584 17.46 1.68 -3.70
N VAL A 585 16.77 2.79 -3.44
CA VAL A 585 16.56 3.31 -2.09
C VAL A 585 15.48 2.46 -1.42
N GLY A 586 15.86 1.70 -0.39
CA GLY A 586 14.92 0.97 0.44
C GLY A 586 14.34 1.85 1.53
N HIS A 587 13.17 1.48 2.04
CA HIS A 587 12.54 2.14 3.18
C HIS A 587 12.13 1.12 4.25
N GLY A 588 12.34 1.44 5.53
CA GLY A 588 11.74 0.70 6.64
C GLY A 588 10.25 1.04 6.76
N ILE A 589 9.95 2.29 7.06
CA ILE A 589 8.61 2.88 6.95
C ILE A 589 8.70 4.19 6.16
N ALA A 590 7.88 4.33 5.12
CA ALA A 590 7.74 5.54 4.33
C ALA A 590 6.29 6.03 4.38
N ILE A 591 6.09 7.27 4.84
CA ILE A 591 4.81 7.96 4.81
C ILE A 591 4.89 9.06 3.77
N GLU A 592 4.09 8.92 2.71
CA GLU A 592 4.09 9.81 1.56
C GLU A 592 2.78 10.59 1.46
N SER A 593 2.88 11.90 1.63
CA SER A 593 1.79 12.88 1.54
C SER A 593 2.15 13.96 0.52
N THR A 594 2.51 13.51 -0.69
CA THR A 594 3.01 14.35 -1.79
C THR A 594 1.98 14.61 -2.89
N ARG A 595 0.81 13.96 -2.83
CA ARG A 595 -0.30 14.21 -3.77
C ARG A 595 -1.32 15.16 -3.15
N ASN A 596 -2.04 15.93 -3.95
CA ASN A 596 -3.12 16.79 -3.45
C ASN A 596 -4.13 15.98 -2.60
N ASN A 597 -4.56 16.53 -1.47
CA ASN A 597 -5.57 15.94 -0.58
C ASN A 597 -5.17 14.56 0.01
N SER A 598 -3.91 14.42 0.42
CA SER A 598 -3.33 13.21 0.99
C SER A 598 -2.78 13.44 2.42
N PRO A 599 -3.57 13.99 3.37
CA PRO A 599 -3.09 14.26 4.72
C PRO A 599 -2.78 12.97 5.49
N CYS A 600 -1.98 13.11 6.54
CA CYS A 600 -1.69 12.07 7.52
C CYS A 600 -2.11 12.56 8.91
N LEU A 601 -3.18 12.01 9.46
CA LEU A 601 -3.75 12.45 10.73
C LEU A 601 -3.72 11.30 11.73
N LYS A 602 -3.29 11.55 12.97
CA LYS A 602 -3.34 10.56 14.07
C LYS A 602 -2.59 9.28 13.72
N MET A 603 -1.27 9.32 13.76
CA MET A 603 -0.44 8.15 13.47
C MET A 603 0.42 7.80 14.67
N THR A 604 0.42 6.53 15.08
CA THR A 604 1.29 6.00 16.13
C THR A 604 2.25 4.97 15.53
N ILE A 605 3.56 5.17 15.71
CA ILE A 605 4.62 4.24 15.32
C ILE A 605 5.38 3.88 16.59
N THR A 606 5.13 2.69 17.15
CA THR A 606 5.68 2.32 18.46
C THR A 606 6.23 0.92 18.53
N ASP A 607 7.24 0.70 19.39
CA ASP A 607 7.74 -0.63 19.72
C ASP A 607 8.23 -1.46 18.51
N ASN A 608 8.62 -0.79 17.41
CA ASN A 608 9.14 -1.47 16.23
C ASN A 608 10.66 -1.65 16.31
N ILE A 609 11.16 -2.74 15.71
CA ILE A 609 12.58 -3.06 15.58
C ILE A 609 12.99 -2.88 14.12
N PHE A 610 13.93 -1.97 13.87
CA PHE A 610 14.49 -1.73 12.54
C PHE A 610 15.95 -2.18 12.50
N ASN A 611 16.28 -3.10 11.60
CA ASN A 611 17.66 -3.43 11.26
C ASN A 611 17.88 -3.06 9.79
N THR A 612 18.53 -1.93 9.53
CA THR A 612 18.64 -1.35 8.19
C THR A 612 20.09 -1.18 7.74
N SER A 613 20.37 -1.47 6.47
CA SER A 613 21.71 -1.27 5.88
C SER A 613 21.71 -0.99 4.37
N GLY A 614 22.80 -0.43 3.84
CA GLY A 614 22.92 -0.08 2.42
C GLY A 614 22.20 1.22 2.07
N LYS A 615 21.60 1.36 0.88
CA LYS A 615 20.88 2.59 0.49
C LYS A 615 19.46 2.59 1.07
N VAL A 616 19.30 2.82 2.38
CA VAL A 616 18.00 2.70 3.08
C VAL A 616 17.71 3.92 3.95
N GLN A 617 16.48 4.43 3.90
CA GLN A 617 15.94 5.35 4.91
C GLN A 617 15.04 4.57 5.88
N THR A 618 15.31 4.64 7.18
CA THR A 618 14.63 3.77 8.15
C THR A 618 13.19 4.18 8.36
N LEU A 619 12.95 5.46 8.70
CA LEU A 619 11.62 6.02 8.86
C LEU A 619 11.60 7.40 8.20
N THR A 620 10.66 7.62 7.30
CA THR A 620 10.59 8.85 6.50
C THR A 620 9.17 9.35 6.40
N PHE A 621 9.01 10.66 6.59
CA PHE A 621 7.79 11.40 6.28
C PHE A 621 8.10 12.43 5.19
N SER A 622 7.52 12.21 4.00
CA SER A 622 7.60 13.14 2.88
C SER A 622 6.23 13.76 2.67
N VAL A 623 6.04 14.97 3.21
CA VAL A 623 4.79 15.71 3.14
C VAL A 623 5.04 16.95 2.27
N ASP A 624 4.20 17.21 1.27
CA ASP A 624 4.31 18.43 0.46
C ASP A 624 3.50 19.58 1.08
N GLY A 625 3.90 20.84 0.87
CA GLY A 625 3.35 22.03 1.54
C GLY A 625 1.85 22.31 1.34
N GLY A 626 1.14 21.52 0.53
CA GLY A 626 -0.33 21.55 0.41
C GLY A 626 -1.06 20.51 1.28
N ASN A 627 -0.33 19.60 1.94
CA ASN A 627 -0.85 18.57 2.83
C ASN A 627 -0.37 18.80 4.26
N ILE A 628 -1.04 18.15 5.21
CA ILE A 628 -0.73 18.24 6.64
C ILE A 628 -0.42 16.84 7.16
N ALA A 629 0.63 16.74 7.98
CA ALA A 629 0.84 15.61 8.90
C ALA A 629 0.69 16.11 10.34
N ASN A 630 -0.34 15.63 11.06
CA ASN A 630 -0.71 16.11 12.39
C ASN A 630 -0.99 14.97 13.37
N GLU A 631 -0.73 15.20 14.66
CA GLU A 631 -0.92 14.25 15.75
C GLU A 631 -0.13 12.94 15.51
N ILE A 632 1.18 13.08 15.34
CA ILE A 632 2.09 11.96 15.05
C ILE A 632 2.87 11.58 16.31
N ASN A 633 2.75 10.33 16.76
CA ASN A 633 3.51 9.78 17.86
C ASN A 633 4.48 8.69 17.37
N VAL A 634 5.77 8.88 17.66
CA VAL A 634 6.84 7.93 17.36
C VAL A 634 7.57 7.60 18.65
N SER A 635 7.33 6.41 19.21
CA SER A 635 7.81 6.07 20.55
C SER A 635 8.40 4.68 20.70
N ASN A 636 9.35 4.49 21.61
CA ASN A 636 9.86 3.17 22.00
C ASN A 636 10.39 2.29 20.84
N ASN A 637 10.78 2.89 19.72
CA ASN A 637 11.32 2.13 18.60
C ASN A 637 12.82 1.87 18.81
N PHE A 638 13.28 0.69 18.39
CA PHE A 638 14.70 0.34 18.34
C PHE A 638 15.19 0.38 16.89
N ILE A 639 16.12 1.28 16.59
CA ILE A 639 16.67 1.49 15.26
C ILE A 639 18.16 1.15 15.26
N ASN A 640 18.52 0.10 14.53
CA ASN A 640 19.89 -0.31 14.27
C ASN A 640 20.21 -0.08 12.78
N HIS A 641 20.85 1.04 12.48
CA HIS A 641 21.11 1.54 11.13
C HIS A 641 22.61 1.50 10.81
N ARG A 642 23.03 0.64 9.88
CA ARG A 642 24.46 0.34 9.67
C ARG A 642 24.85 0.44 8.21
N ASP A 643 26.07 0.90 7.93
CA ASP A 643 26.70 0.86 6.61
C ASP A 643 25.78 1.46 5.51
N SER A 644 25.19 2.62 5.79
CA SER A 644 24.20 3.26 4.94
C SER A 644 24.69 4.58 4.34
N SER A 645 24.22 4.95 3.16
CA SER A 645 24.52 6.26 2.56
C SER A 645 23.46 7.34 2.87
N TYR A 646 22.40 7.01 3.60
CA TYR A 646 21.29 7.92 3.89
C TYR A 646 21.15 8.20 5.40
N ILE A 647 20.46 9.29 5.75
CA ILE A 647 20.07 9.58 7.14
C ILE A 647 18.92 8.63 7.51
N PRO A 648 18.93 7.98 8.69
CA PRO A 648 17.91 7.00 9.04
C PRO A 648 16.53 7.61 9.24
N LEU A 649 16.46 8.82 9.81
CA LEU A 649 15.22 9.53 10.12
C LEU A 649 15.14 10.86 9.40
N ASN A 650 14.12 11.01 8.55
CA ASN A 650 13.87 12.23 7.78
C ASN A 650 12.40 12.63 7.89
N PHE A 651 12.16 13.78 8.50
CA PHE A 651 10.84 14.24 8.89
C PHE A 651 10.60 15.65 8.35
N ARG A 652 9.50 15.86 7.62
CA ARG A 652 9.24 17.13 6.92
C ARG A 652 7.77 17.55 7.01
N PHE A 653 7.54 18.86 7.16
CA PHE A 653 6.23 19.52 7.14
C PHE A 653 5.18 18.84 8.02
N MET A 654 5.50 18.68 9.32
CA MET A 654 4.62 18.06 10.30
C MET A 654 4.38 18.97 11.51
N THR A 655 3.20 18.87 12.09
CA THR A 655 2.75 19.58 13.29
C THR A 655 2.27 18.58 14.35
N ASP A 656 2.24 18.99 15.61
CA ASP A 656 1.83 18.15 16.76
C ASP A 656 2.50 16.76 16.79
N VAL A 657 3.84 16.75 16.98
CA VAL A 657 4.66 15.54 16.89
C VAL A 657 5.28 15.19 18.24
N GLN A 658 5.13 13.94 18.64
CA GLN A 658 5.79 13.35 19.79
C GLN A 658 6.83 12.33 19.33
N PHE A 659 8.09 12.54 19.70
CA PHE A 659 9.22 11.66 19.36
C PHE A 659 9.95 11.25 20.64
N ASN A 660 9.55 10.11 21.22
CA ASN A 660 9.83 9.81 22.62
C ASN A 660 10.47 8.42 22.84
N HIS A 661 11.50 8.35 23.67
CA HIS A 661 12.09 7.08 24.17
C HIS A 661 12.55 6.11 23.07
N ASN A 662 12.93 6.61 21.90
CA ASN A 662 13.49 5.78 20.84
C ASN A 662 14.98 5.52 21.09
N GLU A 663 15.45 4.33 20.75
CA GLU A 663 16.86 3.95 20.77
C GLU A 663 17.39 3.86 19.34
N ILE A 664 18.44 4.61 19.04
CA ILE A 664 18.99 4.73 17.68
C ILE A 664 20.50 4.51 17.70
N ILE A 665 20.92 3.46 17.03
CA ILE A 665 22.32 3.09 16.86
C ILE A 665 22.67 3.25 15.38
N CYS A 666 23.65 4.09 15.09
CA CYS A 666 24.11 4.35 13.71
C CYS A 666 25.61 4.08 13.56
N THR A 667 26.01 3.19 12.65
CA THR A 667 27.43 2.88 12.36
C THR A 667 27.76 3.05 10.88
N ASN A 668 28.89 3.68 10.53
CA ASN A 668 29.44 3.82 9.17
C ASN A 668 28.49 4.41 8.10
N VAL A 669 28.20 5.72 8.13
CA VAL A 669 27.49 6.39 7.03
C VAL A 669 28.49 6.82 5.95
N THR A 670 28.57 6.12 4.80
CA THR A 670 29.68 6.23 3.82
C THR A 670 29.47 7.25 2.68
N GLY A 671 28.42 8.07 2.72
CA GLY A 671 28.12 9.08 1.69
C GLY A 671 28.47 10.51 2.10
N GLY A 672 29.30 11.20 1.32
CA GLY A 672 29.71 12.59 1.55
C GLY A 672 28.53 13.58 1.50
N GLY A 673 28.25 14.24 2.63
CA GLY A 673 27.33 15.37 2.72
C GLY A 673 26.67 15.59 4.09
N ALA A 674 26.42 14.53 4.87
CA ALA A 674 25.67 14.64 6.15
C ALA A 674 26.04 13.55 7.19
N THR A 675 27.31 13.17 7.29
CA THR A 675 27.79 11.94 7.97
C THR A 675 27.54 11.84 9.49
N ASP A 676 27.03 12.90 10.12
CA ASP A 676 26.91 13.01 11.59
C ASP A 676 25.47 13.05 12.10
N LEU A 677 24.46 13.16 11.23
CA LEU A 677 23.06 13.32 11.63
C LEU A 677 22.33 11.98 11.71
N ALA A 678 21.76 11.65 12.87
CA ALA A 678 20.83 10.51 13.00
C ALA A 678 19.37 10.95 12.79
N ILE A 679 19.04 12.19 13.13
CA ILE A 679 17.68 12.73 13.00
C ILE A 679 17.71 14.10 12.34
N ASP A 680 17.11 14.22 11.16
CA ASP A 680 16.79 15.51 10.54
C ASP A 680 15.31 15.83 10.69
N LEU A 681 15.00 16.76 11.59
CA LEU A 681 13.64 17.30 11.79
C LEU A 681 13.46 18.69 11.15
N THR A 682 14.43 19.18 10.35
CA THR A 682 14.61 20.62 10.09
C THR A 682 14.30 21.13 8.67
N TYR A 683 13.72 20.33 7.77
CA TYR A 683 13.84 20.64 6.34
C TYR A 683 13.02 21.84 5.78
N ASP A 684 12.21 22.60 6.54
CA ASP A 684 11.83 23.95 6.05
C ASP A 684 11.44 24.95 7.16
N MET A 685 12.03 26.14 7.06
CA MET A 685 12.15 27.17 8.10
C MET A 685 11.14 28.32 7.90
N SER A 686 9.84 28.03 7.90
CA SER A 686 8.81 29.11 7.93
C SER A 686 7.59 28.87 8.81
N SER A 687 7.33 27.67 9.33
CA SER A 687 6.22 27.47 10.27
C SER A 687 6.71 27.58 11.72
N ALA A 688 6.46 28.72 12.34
CA ALA A 688 6.71 28.98 13.76
C ALA A 688 5.86 28.12 14.73
N ASP A 689 5.02 27.21 14.20
CA ASP A 689 3.92 26.56 14.91
C ASP A 689 3.98 25.02 14.78
N SER A 690 5.13 24.43 15.05
CA SER A 690 5.27 22.98 15.09
C SER A 690 5.43 22.54 16.54
N ASN A 691 4.34 22.11 17.20
CA ASN A 691 4.36 21.61 18.57
C ASN A 691 5.09 20.26 18.65
N TRP A 692 6.42 20.31 18.68
CA TRP A 692 7.27 19.12 18.75
C TRP A 692 7.72 18.84 20.18
N THR A 693 7.59 17.59 20.59
CA THR A 693 8.11 17.08 21.86
C THR A 693 9.11 15.95 21.57
N VAL A 694 10.35 16.12 22.02
CA VAL A 694 11.46 15.19 21.78
C VAL A 694 12.04 14.78 23.14
N ILE A 695 11.58 13.65 23.69
CA ILE A 695 11.88 13.28 25.08
C ILE A 695 12.57 11.92 25.19
N GLY A 696 13.64 11.86 26.00
CA GLY A 696 14.18 10.59 26.50
C GLY A 696 14.78 9.66 25.43
N ASN A 697 15.12 10.17 24.24
CA ASN A 697 15.71 9.35 23.18
C ASN A 697 17.20 9.05 23.45
N ASN A 698 17.67 7.89 23.02
CA ASN A 698 19.06 7.44 23.15
C ASN A 698 19.72 7.29 21.78
N ILE A 699 20.62 8.22 21.44
CA ILE A 699 21.25 8.38 20.12
C ILE A 699 22.77 8.63 20.30
N PRO A 700 23.51 7.67 20.88
CA PRO A 700 24.92 7.88 21.20
C PRO A 700 25.75 8.14 19.94
N GLY A 701 26.58 9.18 19.97
CA GLY A 701 27.56 9.46 18.92
C GLY A 701 27.02 10.06 17.61
N LYS A 702 25.72 10.39 17.54
CA LYS A 702 25.12 11.11 16.40
C LYS A 702 24.33 12.34 16.83
N ASN A 703 24.15 13.25 15.89
CA ASN A 703 23.50 14.53 16.13
C ASN A 703 21.97 14.43 16.02
N LEU A 704 21.30 15.23 16.84
CA LEU A 704 19.86 15.52 16.81
C LEU A 704 19.67 16.94 16.27
N SER A 705 18.87 17.11 15.22
CA SER A 705 18.36 18.41 14.77
C SER A 705 16.89 18.52 15.15
N ALA A 706 16.47 19.63 15.75
CA ALA A 706 15.08 19.86 16.16
C ALA A 706 14.48 21.10 15.46
N PRO A 707 13.18 21.10 15.11
CA PRO A 707 12.53 22.24 14.46
C PRO A 707 12.19 23.33 15.47
N SER A 708 12.09 24.58 15.01
CA SER A 708 11.78 25.72 15.87
C SER A 708 10.53 25.47 16.73
N GLY A 709 10.58 25.86 18.01
CA GLY A 709 9.50 25.63 18.98
C GLY A 709 9.55 24.26 19.69
N ALA A 710 10.46 23.36 19.32
CA ALA A 710 10.52 22.03 19.94
C ALA A 710 10.96 22.04 21.41
N VAL A 711 10.31 21.19 22.21
CA VAL A 711 10.68 20.83 23.58
C VAL A 711 11.58 19.59 23.56
N VAL A 712 12.85 19.74 23.92
CA VAL A 712 13.90 18.71 23.84
C VAL A 712 14.40 18.38 25.25
N VAL A 713 13.95 17.27 25.83
CA VAL A 713 14.17 16.97 27.25
C VAL A 713 14.72 15.57 27.50
N GLY A 714 15.76 15.45 28.34
CA GLY A 714 16.24 14.17 28.86
C GLY A 714 16.85 13.22 27.82
N ASN A 715 17.21 13.70 26.63
CA ASN A 715 17.80 12.87 25.56
C ASN A 715 19.29 12.61 25.82
N ARG A 716 19.81 11.48 25.33
CA ARG A 716 21.24 11.18 25.25
C ARG A 716 21.69 11.20 23.80
N VAL A 717 22.52 12.16 23.40
CA VAL A 717 22.90 12.38 21.98
C VAL A 717 24.39 12.64 21.80
N GLY A 718 24.88 12.52 20.56
CA GLY A 718 26.23 12.93 20.14
C GLY A 718 26.42 14.45 20.06
N GLY A 719 25.40 15.16 19.59
CA GLY A 719 25.39 16.61 19.44
C GLY A 719 23.97 17.12 19.16
N MET A 720 23.78 18.43 19.22
CA MET A 720 22.48 19.08 18.98
C MET A 720 22.60 20.27 18.04
N ARG A 721 21.63 20.39 17.14
CA ARG A 721 21.37 21.58 16.34
C ARG A 721 20.01 22.14 16.70
N LEU A 722 19.99 23.42 17.05
CA LEU A 722 18.82 24.15 17.54
C LEU A 722 18.61 25.40 16.68
N ASP A 723 17.38 25.66 16.27
CA ASP A 723 16.95 26.88 15.60
C ASP A 723 16.40 27.88 16.64
N SER A 724 15.13 28.29 16.57
CA SER A 724 14.55 29.31 17.46
C SER A 724 13.46 28.75 18.38
N ASN A 725 13.20 29.43 19.50
CA ASN A 725 12.11 29.17 20.43
C ASN A 725 12.14 27.78 21.11
N HIS A 726 13.31 27.17 21.25
CA HIS A 726 13.44 25.84 21.87
C HIS A 726 13.46 25.87 23.40
N ILE A 727 12.99 24.78 24.01
CA ILE A 727 13.25 24.44 25.42
C ILE A 727 14.11 23.18 25.45
N VAL A 728 15.36 23.30 25.90
CA VAL A 728 16.36 22.23 25.89
C VAL A 728 16.87 21.98 27.30
N VAL A 729 16.34 20.94 27.94
CA VAL A 729 16.53 20.71 29.39
C VAL A 729 16.96 19.29 29.73
N GLY A 730 17.96 19.15 30.61
CA GLY A 730 18.30 17.86 31.22
C GLY A 730 18.88 16.81 30.27
N ASN A 731 19.33 17.21 29.08
CA ASN A 731 19.90 16.30 28.09
C ASN A 731 21.36 15.95 28.43
N ARG A 732 21.82 14.80 27.95
CA ARG A 732 23.21 14.36 28.01
C ARG A 732 23.82 14.34 26.61
N VAL A 733 24.80 15.21 26.37
CA VAL A 733 25.48 15.34 25.07
C VAL A 733 26.90 14.79 25.22
N THR A 734 27.22 13.72 24.49
CA THR A 734 28.52 13.01 24.56
C THR A 734 29.06 12.83 23.13
N GLY A 735 30.05 13.63 22.74
CA GLY A 735 30.49 13.71 21.34
C GLY A 735 31.17 12.45 20.79
N THR A 736 31.03 12.25 19.48
CA THR A 736 32.02 11.58 18.61
C THR A 736 32.19 12.42 17.35
N SER A 737 33.43 12.64 16.95
CA SER A 737 33.83 13.54 15.86
C SER A 737 33.34 13.12 14.47
N GLY A 738 32.81 14.09 13.74
CA GLY A 738 32.87 14.15 12.28
C GLY A 738 33.24 15.57 11.84
N PRO A 739 33.55 15.80 10.54
CA PRO A 739 34.05 17.09 10.02
C PRO A 739 33.08 18.27 10.16
N ASN A 740 31.84 18.04 10.64
CA ASN A 740 30.74 19.01 10.62
C ASN A 740 30.23 19.37 12.03
N THR A 741 31.05 19.36 13.08
CA THR A 741 30.64 19.79 14.44
C THR A 741 30.19 21.27 14.54
N TRP A 742 30.09 22.02 13.43
CA TRP A 742 29.66 23.42 13.34
C TRP A 742 30.34 24.39 14.34
N GLY A 743 31.44 23.96 14.95
CA GLY A 743 32.15 24.65 16.02
C GLY A 743 31.62 24.43 17.44
N GLY A 744 30.59 23.62 17.68
CA GLY A 744 30.18 23.22 19.04
C GLY A 744 29.30 21.99 19.14
N LEU A 745 29.34 21.28 20.28
CA LEU A 745 28.50 20.09 20.52
C LEU A 745 27.01 20.42 20.63
N VAL A 746 26.68 21.59 21.18
CA VAL A 746 25.36 22.19 21.11
C VAL A 746 25.48 23.47 20.28
N ASN A 747 24.95 23.43 19.06
CA ASN A 747 24.97 24.54 18.12
C ASN A 747 23.60 25.24 18.08
N VAL A 748 23.59 26.53 18.40
CA VAL A 748 22.40 27.37 18.52
C VAL A 748 22.38 28.34 17.33
N GLY A 749 21.59 27.99 16.32
CA GLY A 749 21.45 28.75 15.09
C GLY A 749 20.47 29.92 15.17
N GLY A 750 19.46 29.85 16.06
CA GLY A 750 18.38 30.83 16.17
C GLY A 750 18.30 31.55 17.52
N SER A 751 17.13 32.15 17.80
CA SER A 751 16.89 33.06 18.92
C SER A 751 15.81 32.55 19.89
N ASN A 752 15.70 33.16 21.07
CA ASN A 752 14.68 32.87 22.10
C ASN A 752 14.71 31.43 22.68
N ASN A 753 15.88 30.78 22.65
CA ASN A 753 16.06 29.43 23.15
C ASN A 753 16.37 29.41 24.65
N VAL A 754 15.99 28.33 25.32
CA VAL A 754 16.36 28.04 26.71
C VAL A 754 17.16 26.76 26.75
N ILE A 755 18.44 26.87 27.07
CA ILE A 755 19.37 25.75 27.13
C ILE A 755 19.83 25.63 28.56
N SER A 756 19.23 24.70 29.31
CA SER A 756 19.47 24.62 30.74
C SER A 756 19.63 23.22 31.31
N ASN A 757 20.45 23.12 32.37
CA ASN A 757 20.64 21.88 33.13
C ASN A 757 21.07 20.66 32.29
N ASN A 758 21.68 20.88 31.13
CA ASN A 758 22.21 19.80 30.30
C ASN A 758 23.60 19.37 30.79
N THR A 759 23.94 18.10 30.65
CA THR A 759 25.31 17.60 30.84
C THR A 759 26.00 17.49 29.48
N ILE A 760 27.08 18.25 29.28
CA ILE A 760 27.85 18.26 28.04
C ILE A 760 29.24 17.70 28.34
N ASP A 761 29.53 16.53 27.78
CA ASP A 761 30.78 15.81 27.99
C ASP A 761 31.67 15.89 26.75
N LEU A 762 32.83 16.50 26.91
CA LEU A 762 33.80 16.70 25.85
C LEU A 762 34.74 15.49 25.66
N SER A 763 34.55 14.39 26.40
CA SER A 763 35.31 13.15 26.20
C SER A 763 35.18 12.66 24.76
N GLY A 764 36.29 12.32 24.09
CA GLY A 764 36.28 11.83 22.70
C GLY A 764 36.12 12.89 21.59
N THR A 765 35.98 14.19 21.94
CA THR A 765 35.89 15.26 20.93
C THR A 765 37.25 15.68 20.36
N VAL A 766 37.29 16.06 19.07
CA VAL A 766 38.45 16.71 18.42
C VAL A 766 37.93 17.87 17.58
N ASN A 767 38.58 19.04 17.68
CA ASN A 767 38.30 20.27 16.91
C ASN A 767 36.88 20.84 17.06
N ILE A 768 36.57 21.47 18.20
CA ILE A 768 35.37 22.29 18.41
C ILE A 768 35.78 23.67 18.96
N ASP A 769 35.02 24.72 18.66
CA ASP A 769 35.30 26.08 19.15
C ASP A 769 34.84 26.27 20.61
N ALA A 770 33.71 25.66 20.96
CA ALA A 770 33.07 25.72 22.28
C ALA A 770 32.19 24.49 22.59
N ALA A 771 31.82 24.30 23.85
CA ALA A 771 30.85 23.26 24.23
C ALA A 771 29.42 23.63 23.77
N ILE A 772 29.06 24.90 23.95
CA ILE A 772 27.85 25.53 23.42
C ILE A 772 28.28 26.70 22.54
N LYS A 773 27.80 26.74 21.31
CA LYS A 773 28.11 27.81 20.34
C LYS A 773 26.83 28.42 19.80
N GLU A 774 26.73 29.74 19.90
CA GLU A 774 25.69 30.52 19.23
C GLU A 774 26.20 31.07 17.90
N ASN A 775 25.31 31.18 16.92
CA ASN A 775 25.59 31.85 15.67
C ASN A 775 25.59 33.38 15.86
N SER A 776 26.27 34.11 14.98
CA SER A 776 26.45 35.57 15.08
C SER A 776 25.15 36.37 15.01
N ARG A 777 24.08 35.78 14.46
CA ARG A 777 22.75 36.39 14.36
C ARG A 777 21.79 35.99 15.48
N SER A 778 22.16 35.04 16.34
CA SER A 778 21.35 34.56 17.45
C SER A 778 21.23 35.61 18.55
N THR A 779 20.04 35.76 19.12
CA THR A 779 19.73 36.75 20.17
C THR A 779 18.73 36.20 21.19
N ASN A 780 18.70 36.79 22.38
CA ASN A 780 17.72 36.48 23.42
C ASN A 780 17.67 35.00 23.83
N ASN A 781 18.77 34.28 23.69
CA ASN A 781 18.87 32.92 24.22
C ASN A 781 19.29 32.98 25.69
N ILE A 782 18.86 31.98 26.46
CA ILE A 782 19.21 31.83 27.87
C ILE A 782 19.96 30.52 28.03
N ILE A 783 21.25 30.61 28.37
CA ILE A 783 22.13 29.46 28.57
C ILE A 783 22.51 29.39 30.05
N THR A 784 22.00 28.40 30.76
CA THR A 784 22.00 28.44 32.23
C THR A 784 22.09 27.06 32.87
N GLY A 785 23.05 26.82 33.76
CA GLY A 785 23.07 25.62 34.62
C GLY A 785 23.53 24.34 33.93
N ASN A 786 24.06 24.47 32.71
CA ASN A 786 24.66 23.36 31.98
C ASN A 786 25.99 22.96 32.64
N ARG A 787 26.18 21.64 32.85
CA ARG A 787 27.40 21.07 33.41
C ARG A 787 28.32 20.62 32.28
N ILE A 788 29.46 21.29 32.13
CA ILE A 788 30.47 20.98 31.11
C ILE A 788 31.59 20.15 31.74
N LEU A 789 31.89 18.99 31.17
CA LEU A 789 32.87 18.03 31.68
C LEU A 789 34.05 17.84 30.71
N ASN A 790 35.18 17.37 31.22
CA ASN A 790 36.35 16.91 30.43
C ASN A 790 36.95 17.96 29.46
N TYR A 791 36.92 19.24 29.83
CA TYR A 791 37.45 20.36 29.03
C TYR A 791 38.97 20.58 29.16
N GLY A 792 39.62 20.05 30.22
CA GLY A 792 40.99 20.39 30.61
C GLY A 792 42.09 20.03 29.62
N SER A 793 41.80 19.22 28.59
CA SER A 793 42.77 18.80 27.56
C SER A 793 42.40 19.29 26.15
N LYS A 794 41.50 20.27 26.01
CA LYS A 794 40.98 20.75 24.72
C LYS A 794 41.39 22.19 24.46
N ALA A 795 41.84 22.50 23.24
CA ALA A 795 42.06 23.87 22.77
C ALA A 795 40.72 24.46 22.33
N LEU A 796 40.04 25.18 23.23
CA LEU A 796 38.76 25.83 22.98
C LEU A 796 38.94 27.36 22.93
N SER A 797 38.16 28.04 22.08
CA SER A 797 38.10 29.51 22.05
C SER A 797 37.37 30.06 23.29
N SER A 798 36.36 29.33 23.76
CA SER A 798 35.63 29.56 25.01
C SER A 798 34.86 28.29 25.39
N LEU A 799 34.50 28.10 26.67
CA LEU A 799 33.56 27.02 27.05
C LEU A 799 32.17 27.26 26.45
N ILE A 800 31.76 28.53 26.38
CA ILE A 800 30.51 28.99 25.76
C ILE A 800 30.84 30.17 24.86
N LEU A 801 30.62 30.01 23.56
CA LEU A 801 30.73 31.11 22.59
C LEU A 801 29.32 31.64 22.33
N HIS A 802 29.02 32.84 22.82
CA HIS A 802 27.67 33.40 22.82
C HIS A 802 27.64 34.82 22.24
N ASN A 803 26.47 35.23 21.76
CA ASN A 803 26.19 36.62 21.38
C ASN A 803 25.99 37.47 22.64
N GLN A 804 26.40 38.73 22.62
CA GLN A 804 26.22 39.65 23.76
C GLN A 804 24.75 39.92 24.09
N ASN A 805 23.85 39.73 23.12
CA ASN A 805 22.41 39.87 23.30
C ASN A 805 21.74 38.60 23.88
N SER A 806 22.53 37.59 24.23
CA SER A 806 22.08 36.37 24.92
C SER A 806 22.54 36.39 26.38
N THR A 807 21.73 35.79 27.26
CA THR A 807 22.03 35.70 28.69
C THR A 807 22.73 34.39 29.00
N VAL A 808 23.97 34.46 29.52
CA VAL A 808 24.74 33.28 29.95
C VAL A 808 24.98 33.33 31.45
N MET A 809 24.60 32.26 32.16
CA MET A 809 24.76 32.12 33.60
C MET A 809 25.49 30.82 33.93
N GLN A 810 26.79 30.93 34.23
CA GLN A 810 27.64 29.81 34.66
C GLN A 810 27.83 29.79 36.19
N ASN A 811 28.16 28.63 36.76
CA ASN A 811 28.47 28.46 38.19
C ASN A 811 27.35 28.87 39.15
N MET A 812 26.09 28.64 38.78
CA MET A 812 24.96 28.93 39.66
C MET A 812 24.93 28.01 40.89
N PRO A 813 24.38 28.47 42.03
CA PRO A 813 24.16 27.65 43.22
C PRO A 813 23.30 26.41 42.90
N SER A 814 23.55 25.30 43.60
CA SER A 814 22.82 24.04 43.42
C SER A 814 21.38 24.07 43.97
N ASP A 815 21.10 24.98 44.90
CA ASP A 815 19.88 25.11 45.70
C ASP A 815 18.96 26.23 45.19
N ARG A 816 18.69 26.24 43.88
CA ARG A 816 17.87 27.30 43.26
C ARG A 816 16.39 27.15 43.62
N LYS A 817 15.72 28.30 43.80
CA LYS A 817 14.28 28.37 43.97
C LYS A 817 13.60 28.18 42.61
N GLN A 818 12.74 27.17 42.53
CA GLN A 818 11.85 26.94 41.39
C GLN A 818 10.41 26.99 41.89
N ILE A 819 9.61 27.90 41.35
CA ILE A 819 8.20 28.00 41.69
C ILE A 819 7.34 28.09 40.44
N VAL A 820 6.03 27.98 40.61
CA VAL A 820 5.04 28.09 39.55
C VAL A 820 4.18 29.34 39.81
N SER A 821 3.93 30.15 38.78
CA SER A 821 3.13 31.39 38.86
C SER A 821 2.64 31.79 37.48
N ASP A 822 1.45 32.38 37.35
CA ASP A 822 0.93 32.94 36.10
C ASP A 822 1.58 34.28 35.70
N LYS A 823 2.40 34.86 36.60
CA LYS A 823 3.03 36.18 36.46
C LYS A 823 4.47 36.20 36.93
N GLN A 824 5.24 37.13 36.37
CA GLN A 824 6.58 37.47 36.86
C GLN A 824 6.52 37.90 38.35
N PRO A 825 7.50 37.50 39.20
CA PRO A 825 7.54 37.92 40.59
C PRO A 825 7.56 39.44 40.80
N THR A 826 6.75 39.91 41.75
CA THR A 826 6.67 41.32 42.17
C THR A 826 7.07 41.53 43.63
N ALA A 827 7.50 40.48 44.34
CA ALA A 827 7.94 40.53 45.73
C ALA A 827 8.89 39.37 46.09
N GLY A 828 9.56 39.48 47.23
CA GLY A 828 10.46 38.46 47.78
C GLY A 828 11.92 38.60 47.34
N SER A 829 12.81 37.86 48.00
CA SER A 829 14.24 37.80 47.65
C SER A 829 14.50 36.66 46.67
N TRP A 830 15.37 36.93 45.70
CA TRP A 830 15.67 36.07 44.57
C TRP A 830 17.15 36.11 44.27
N VAL A 831 17.74 34.97 43.94
CA VAL A 831 19.13 34.87 43.50
C VAL A 831 19.19 34.56 42.01
N VAL A 832 20.35 34.84 41.41
CA VAL A 832 20.59 34.55 39.99
C VAL A 832 20.32 33.07 39.71
N GLY A 833 19.47 32.80 38.73
CA GLY A 833 19.06 31.47 38.30
C GLY A 833 17.74 30.97 38.87
N ASP A 834 17.17 31.61 39.90
CA ASP A 834 15.85 31.24 40.39
C ASP A 834 14.81 31.34 39.26
N THR A 835 13.94 30.34 39.16
CA THR A 835 13.05 30.16 38.01
C THR A 835 11.59 30.17 38.44
N VAL A 836 10.76 30.81 37.63
CA VAL A 836 9.31 30.85 37.78
C VAL A 836 8.66 30.32 36.51
N TYR A 837 8.03 29.16 36.60
CA TYR A 837 7.33 28.55 35.47
C TYR A 837 5.91 29.09 35.36
N ASN A 838 5.51 29.49 34.15
CA ASN A 838 4.17 29.91 33.83
C ASN A 838 3.24 28.69 33.71
N ASN A 839 2.27 28.59 34.61
CA ASN A 839 1.31 27.48 34.59
C ASN A 839 0.19 27.66 33.56
N THR A 840 0.01 28.88 33.06
CA THR A 840 -1.05 29.23 32.12
C THR A 840 -0.52 30.19 31.03
N PRO A 841 0.39 29.73 30.15
CA PRO A 841 0.79 30.52 29.01
C PRO A 841 -0.42 30.91 28.15
N SER A 842 -0.44 32.14 27.66
CA SER A 842 -1.54 32.68 26.82
C SER A 842 -1.02 33.68 25.80
N VAL A 843 -1.85 34.08 24.83
CA VAL A 843 -1.48 35.10 23.81
C VAL A 843 -0.98 36.41 24.44
N SER A 844 -1.53 36.81 25.60
CA SER A 844 -1.12 38.04 26.32
C SER A 844 0.05 37.84 27.29
N ASN A 845 0.36 36.59 27.65
CA ASN A 845 1.55 36.23 28.41
C ASN A 845 2.15 34.92 27.84
N PRO A 846 2.84 35.01 26.69
CA PRO A 846 3.17 33.83 25.91
C PRO A 846 4.39 33.06 26.38
N TYR A 847 4.97 33.41 27.53
CA TYR A 847 6.23 32.83 27.97
C TYR A 847 6.00 31.58 28.83
N VAL A 848 6.85 30.56 28.65
CA VAL A 848 6.92 29.37 29.50
C VAL A 848 7.36 29.71 30.93
N GLY A 849 8.07 30.83 31.13
CA GLY A 849 8.41 31.30 32.46
C GLY A 849 9.36 32.49 32.47
N TRP A 850 9.89 32.79 33.66
CA TRP A 850 10.90 33.82 33.89
C TRP A 850 12.05 33.26 34.71
N ILE A 851 13.27 33.73 34.43
CA ILE A 851 14.46 33.41 35.21
C ILE A 851 15.07 34.68 35.79
N CYS A 852 15.47 34.64 37.05
CA CYS A 852 16.16 35.74 37.70
C CYS A 852 17.58 35.86 37.13
N THR A 853 17.87 36.96 36.44
CA THR A 853 19.17 37.22 35.79
C THR A 853 20.06 38.13 36.62
N ILE A 854 19.47 38.92 37.53
CA ILE A 854 20.17 39.70 38.55
C ILE A 854 19.48 39.44 39.88
N GLY A 855 20.21 38.94 40.88
CA GLY A 855 19.68 38.66 42.21
C GLY A 855 19.37 39.93 43.00
N GLY A 856 18.35 39.88 43.85
CA GLY A 856 17.89 41.02 44.64
C GLY A 856 16.48 40.81 45.17
N THR A 857 15.77 41.90 45.46
CA THR A 857 14.37 41.87 45.85
C THR A 857 13.49 42.13 44.62
N ALA A 858 12.48 41.30 44.37
CA ALA A 858 11.49 41.56 43.33
C ALA A 858 10.54 42.66 43.77
N ILE A 859 10.07 43.48 42.83
CA ILE A 859 9.18 44.62 43.10
C ILE A 859 8.23 44.81 41.92
N ASP A 860 6.98 45.21 42.20
CA ASP A 860 5.99 45.57 41.19
C ASP A 860 6.57 46.59 40.18
N PRO A 861 6.53 46.31 38.86
CA PRO A 861 7.02 47.21 37.81
C PRO A 861 6.43 48.62 37.87
N ASN A 862 5.22 48.79 38.40
CA ASN A 862 4.54 50.09 38.53
C ASN A 862 5.06 50.94 39.69
N LYS A 863 5.94 50.39 40.55
CA LYS A 863 6.59 51.10 41.66
C LYS A 863 7.93 51.75 41.25
N ALA A 864 8.04 52.16 39.98
CA ALA A 864 9.16 53.00 39.56
C ALA A 864 9.16 54.28 40.38
N TRP A 865 10.33 54.72 40.85
CA TRP A 865 10.43 56.03 41.48
C TRP A 865 10.02 57.12 40.47
N GLN A 866 9.19 58.05 40.92
CA GLN A 866 8.74 59.22 40.16
C GLN A 866 9.11 60.52 40.88
N PRO A 867 9.52 61.57 40.13
CA PRO A 867 9.82 62.88 40.70
C PRO A 867 8.56 63.59 41.16
N ASN A 868 8.68 64.43 42.20
CA ASN A 868 7.60 65.27 42.73
C ASN A 868 6.31 64.52 43.11
N ARG A 869 6.41 63.24 43.47
CA ARG A 869 5.27 62.39 43.86
C ARG A 869 5.22 62.23 45.37
N SER A 870 4.03 62.27 45.95
CA SER A 870 3.83 61.95 47.37
C SER A 870 3.95 60.45 47.62
N TYR A 871 4.75 60.08 48.62
CA TYR A 871 4.90 58.72 49.13
C TYR A 871 4.54 58.67 50.61
N ASN A 872 3.88 57.61 51.03
CA ASN A 872 3.58 57.31 52.43
C ASN A 872 4.79 56.63 53.09
N VAL A 873 4.77 56.50 54.41
CA VAL A 873 5.75 55.65 55.14
C VAL A 873 5.58 54.20 54.68
N ASN A 874 6.69 53.48 54.50
CA ASN A 874 6.79 52.10 54.02
C ASN A 874 6.47 51.89 52.52
N ASP A 875 6.29 52.95 51.75
CA ASP A 875 6.25 52.84 50.30
C ASP A 875 7.60 52.36 49.77
N GLN A 876 7.58 51.35 48.90
CA GLN A 876 8.76 50.85 48.22
C GLN A 876 8.81 51.36 46.79
N VAL A 877 10.00 51.72 46.34
CA VAL A 877 10.26 52.16 44.97
C VAL A 877 11.53 51.51 44.43
N TYR A 878 11.65 51.44 43.11
CA TYR A 878 12.92 51.14 42.47
C TYR A 878 13.47 52.30 41.67
N ALA A 879 14.79 52.48 41.74
CA ALA A 879 15.56 53.46 40.99
C ALA A 879 16.99 52.95 40.81
N ASN A 880 17.59 53.19 39.63
CA ASN A 880 19.01 52.88 39.37
C ASN A 880 19.42 51.43 39.70
N GLY A 881 18.55 50.45 39.41
CA GLY A 881 18.79 49.03 39.71
C GLY A 881 18.69 48.64 41.19
N LYS A 882 18.19 49.52 42.06
CA LYS A 882 18.12 49.35 43.52
C LYS A 882 16.69 49.58 44.02
N ILE A 883 16.40 49.03 45.20
CA ILE A 883 15.12 49.21 45.89
C ILE A 883 15.33 50.06 47.14
N TYR A 884 14.37 50.95 47.38
CA TYR A 884 14.32 51.81 48.55
C TYR A 884 12.95 51.74 49.21
N THR A 885 12.91 51.86 50.54
CA THR A 885 11.67 51.97 51.32
C THR A 885 11.63 53.34 51.99
N SER A 886 10.51 54.05 51.94
CA SER A 886 10.36 55.33 52.63
C SER A 886 10.22 55.10 54.14
N THR A 887 11.05 55.75 54.95
CA THR A 887 10.94 55.70 56.42
C THR A 887 10.17 56.88 57.00
N ALA A 888 9.84 57.87 56.17
CA ALA A 888 9.03 59.04 56.50
C ALA A 888 8.18 59.43 55.27
N ALA A 889 6.93 59.88 55.47
CA ALA A 889 6.06 60.30 54.37
C ALA A 889 6.46 61.69 53.84
N GLY A 890 6.26 61.92 52.54
CA GLY A 890 6.54 63.21 51.92
C GLY A 890 6.58 63.15 50.39
N GLN A 891 6.73 64.32 49.78
CA GLN A 891 6.88 64.44 48.33
C GLN A 891 8.34 64.22 47.93
N SER A 892 8.57 63.42 46.88
CA SER A 892 9.91 63.16 46.35
C SER A 892 10.52 64.39 45.66
N SER A 893 11.85 64.43 45.61
CA SER A 893 12.63 65.41 44.87
C SER A 893 12.56 65.17 43.36
N THR A 894 13.31 65.96 42.59
CA THR A 894 13.48 65.76 41.14
C THR A 894 14.52 64.68 40.79
N THR A 895 15.32 64.21 41.76
CA THR A 895 16.37 63.20 41.55
C THR A 895 16.07 61.91 42.30
N ALA A 896 16.25 60.77 41.63
CA ALA A 896 16.00 59.47 42.22
C ALA A 896 17.08 59.07 43.25
N PRO A 897 16.74 58.29 44.29
CA PRO A 897 17.73 57.78 45.24
C PRO A 897 18.78 56.88 44.55
N SER A 898 20.04 57.01 44.96
CA SER A 898 21.19 56.31 44.36
C SER A 898 22.16 55.69 45.38
N HIS A 899 22.01 56.01 46.67
CA HIS A 899 22.86 55.52 47.76
C HIS A 899 22.78 53.99 47.91
N ILE A 900 23.83 53.40 48.47
CA ILE A 900 24.02 51.94 48.52
C ILE A 900 23.99 51.35 49.94
N ASN A 901 23.73 52.19 50.95
CA ASN A 901 23.61 51.79 52.35
C ASN A 901 22.84 52.85 53.16
N GLY A 902 22.18 52.44 54.24
CA GLY A 902 21.52 53.38 55.17
C GLY A 902 20.38 54.21 54.56
N THR A 903 20.08 55.34 55.18
CA THR A 903 19.03 56.28 54.74
C THR A 903 19.61 57.49 54.00
N ALA A 904 18.84 58.08 53.08
CA ALA A 904 19.13 59.37 52.46
C ALA A 904 17.85 60.20 52.32
N SER A 905 17.98 61.53 52.35
CA SER A 905 16.84 62.42 52.09
C SER A 905 16.35 62.25 50.66
N GLY A 906 15.03 62.12 50.50
CA GLY A 906 14.34 61.99 49.22
C GLY A 906 13.49 63.19 48.85
N GLY A 907 13.45 64.23 49.69
CA GLY A 907 12.59 65.41 49.61
C GLY A 907 12.73 66.26 50.87
N SER A 908 11.78 67.17 51.17
CA SER A 908 11.84 67.98 52.39
C SER A 908 11.58 67.16 53.67
N THR A 909 10.63 66.21 53.62
CA THR A 909 10.27 65.33 54.75
C THR A 909 10.40 63.84 54.43
N LEU A 910 10.56 63.46 53.16
CA LEU A 910 10.69 62.08 52.69
C LEU A 910 12.12 61.57 52.91
N VAL A 911 12.27 60.37 53.48
CA VAL A 911 13.56 59.71 53.69
C VAL A 911 13.53 58.30 53.09
N TRP A 912 14.52 57.95 52.28
CA TRP A 912 14.65 56.65 51.62
C TRP A 912 15.68 55.78 52.33
N GLN A 913 15.27 54.62 52.84
CA GLN A 913 16.15 53.54 53.30
C GLN A 913 16.55 52.65 52.12
N TYR A 914 17.85 52.45 51.91
CA TYR A 914 18.35 51.47 50.95
C TYR A 914 17.99 50.05 51.41
N VAL A 915 17.38 49.26 50.52
CA VAL A 915 16.97 47.87 50.78
C VAL A 915 17.94 46.88 50.15
N GLY A 916 18.35 47.10 48.90
CA GLY A 916 19.15 46.14 48.14
C GLY A 916 19.07 46.36 46.64
N PHE A 917 19.63 45.41 45.87
CA PHE A 917 19.47 45.36 44.42
C PHE A 917 18.04 44.97 44.04
N LYS A 918 17.56 45.51 42.91
CA LYS A 918 16.33 45.07 42.26
C LYS A 918 16.60 43.74 41.57
N ALA A 919 15.80 42.72 41.86
CA ALA A 919 15.82 41.48 41.10
C ALA A 919 15.36 41.75 39.65
N VAL A 920 16.10 41.27 38.67
CA VAL A 920 15.72 41.34 37.24
C VAL A 920 15.35 39.95 36.78
N PHE A 921 14.22 39.86 36.07
CA PHE A 921 13.71 38.64 35.49
C PHE A 921 13.62 38.78 33.98
N ASN A 922 14.16 37.81 33.27
CA ASN A 922 14.00 37.73 31.82
C ASN A 922 12.98 36.64 31.50
N PRO A 923 11.97 36.91 30.65
CA PRO A 923 11.03 35.90 30.19
C PRO A 923 11.71 34.92 29.22
N PHE A 924 11.20 33.70 29.15
CA PHE A 924 11.76 32.66 28.30
C PHE A 924 10.70 31.71 27.74
N GLY A 925 11.04 31.01 26.65
CA GLY A 925 10.16 30.05 25.98
C GLY A 925 8.90 30.74 25.45
N LEU A 926 9.08 31.65 24.49
CA LEU A 926 7.96 32.28 23.80
C LEU A 926 7.15 31.20 23.07
N ILE A 927 5.92 30.98 23.50
CA ILE A 927 4.93 30.14 22.84
C ILE A 927 4.21 31.01 21.83
N VAL A 928 4.34 30.65 20.56
CA VAL A 928 3.51 31.21 19.49
C VAL A 928 2.21 30.43 19.51
N PHE A 929 1.10 31.11 19.79
CA PHE A 929 -0.22 30.48 19.78
C PHE A 929 -0.78 30.58 18.37
N ALA A 930 -1.05 29.44 17.74
CA ALA A 930 -1.90 29.40 16.56
C ALA A 930 -3.28 29.98 16.93
N SER A 931 -3.73 30.99 16.18
CA SER A 931 -5.01 31.64 16.42
C SER A 931 -6.16 30.65 16.13
N THR A 932 -6.87 30.25 17.17
CA THR A 932 -8.09 29.42 17.05
C THR A 932 -9.34 30.27 16.80
N THR A 933 -9.18 31.57 16.63
CA THR A 933 -10.28 32.52 16.42
C THR A 933 -10.55 32.62 14.92
N PRO A 934 -11.78 32.33 14.45
CA PRO A 934 -12.14 32.59 13.06
C PRO A 934 -11.91 34.06 12.69
N PRO A 935 -11.47 34.37 11.46
CA PRO A 935 -11.39 35.75 10.99
C PRO A 935 -12.72 36.49 11.11
N ALA A 936 -12.66 37.82 11.13
CA ALA A 936 -13.86 38.63 10.98
C ALA A 936 -14.62 38.30 9.68
N VAL A 937 -15.95 38.40 9.68
CA VAL A 937 -16.75 38.18 8.47
C VAL A 937 -16.44 39.27 7.44
N PRO A 938 -16.11 38.92 6.17
CA PRO A 938 -15.85 39.92 5.14
C PRO A 938 -17.04 40.85 4.92
N THR A 939 -16.77 42.13 4.66
CA THR A 939 -17.80 43.16 4.45
C THR A 939 -17.69 43.82 3.08
N GLY A 940 -18.77 44.44 2.62
CA GLY A 940 -18.77 45.23 1.38
C GLY A 940 -18.65 44.41 0.09
N LEU A 941 -19.01 43.12 0.11
CA LEU A 941 -19.03 42.29 -1.09
C LEU A 941 -20.00 42.87 -2.13
N THR A 942 -19.48 43.21 -3.30
CA THR A 942 -20.21 43.70 -4.47
C THR A 942 -19.83 42.88 -5.69
N ALA A 943 -20.73 42.80 -6.66
CA ALA A 943 -20.52 42.04 -7.89
C ALA A 943 -20.89 42.90 -9.11
N VAL A 944 -20.02 42.89 -10.12
CA VAL A 944 -20.25 43.56 -11.41
C VAL A 944 -20.32 42.50 -12.50
N ALA A 945 -21.43 42.49 -13.24
CA ALA A 945 -21.65 41.57 -14.34
C ALA A 945 -20.77 41.90 -15.56
N GLY A 946 -20.34 40.86 -16.27
CA GLY A 946 -19.76 40.93 -17.61
C GLY A 946 -20.28 39.80 -18.51
N ASN A 947 -19.78 39.71 -19.74
CA ASN A 947 -20.15 38.63 -20.65
C ASN A 947 -19.55 37.30 -20.16
N GLN A 948 -20.42 36.38 -19.74
CA GLN A 948 -20.07 35.08 -19.17
C GLN A 948 -19.13 35.13 -17.95
N GLN A 949 -19.13 36.26 -17.23
CA GLN A 949 -18.25 36.49 -16.09
C GLN A 949 -18.87 37.44 -15.07
N ALA A 950 -18.34 37.42 -13.85
CA ALA A 950 -18.66 38.38 -12.80
C ALA A 950 -17.39 38.76 -12.04
N THR A 951 -17.20 40.05 -11.79
CA THR A 951 -16.10 40.58 -10.97
C THR A 951 -16.63 40.96 -9.60
N PHE A 952 -16.11 40.31 -8.57
CA PHE A 952 -16.44 40.54 -7.17
C PHE A 952 -15.40 41.42 -6.52
N LYS A 953 -15.82 42.35 -5.64
CA LYS A 953 -14.95 43.21 -4.83
C LYS A 953 -15.47 43.33 -3.41
N TRP A 954 -14.58 43.44 -2.43
CA TRP A 954 -14.94 43.56 -1.00
C TRP A 954 -13.93 44.43 -0.24
N ASN A 955 -14.25 44.77 1.00
CA ASN A 955 -13.33 45.47 1.90
C ASN A 955 -12.30 44.49 2.49
N PRO A 956 -11.03 44.87 2.64
CA PRO A 956 -10.02 44.00 3.24
C PRO A 956 -10.32 43.72 4.72
N ASN A 957 -10.21 42.45 5.11
CA ASN A 957 -10.09 42.05 6.51
C ASN A 957 -8.78 42.55 7.12
N THR A 958 -8.82 42.88 8.41
CA THR A 958 -7.66 43.38 9.17
C THR A 958 -7.11 42.34 10.15
N ASP A 959 -7.57 41.09 10.06
CA ASP A 959 -7.10 39.99 10.89
C ASP A 959 -5.60 39.76 10.63
N PRO A 960 -4.74 39.78 11.67
CA PRO A 960 -3.28 39.70 11.51
C PRO A 960 -2.79 38.35 10.95
N ASP A 961 -3.65 37.32 10.97
CA ASP A 961 -3.42 35.95 10.55
C ASP A 961 -4.21 35.56 9.28
N LEU A 962 -4.73 36.53 8.52
CA LEU A 962 -5.50 36.29 7.30
C LEU A 962 -4.64 35.61 6.21
N ALA A 963 -5.09 34.44 5.72
CA ALA A 963 -4.45 33.72 4.62
C ALA A 963 -5.09 34.02 3.24
N GLY A 964 -6.37 34.38 3.21
CA GLY A 964 -7.08 34.76 1.98
C GLY A 964 -8.59 34.54 2.08
N TYR A 965 -9.27 34.45 0.93
CA TYR A 965 -10.73 34.34 0.88
C TYR A 965 -11.21 33.19 -0.01
N ASN A 966 -12.38 32.64 0.30
CA ASN A 966 -13.13 31.72 -0.56
C ASN A 966 -14.47 32.34 -0.95
N LEU A 967 -14.89 32.13 -2.20
CA LEU A 967 -16.17 32.61 -2.74
C LEU A 967 -17.11 31.42 -2.99
N TYR A 968 -18.36 31.54 -2.56
CA TYR A 968 -19.38 30.50 -2.61
C TYR A 968 -20.63 31.00 -3.32
N PRO A 969 -21.23 30.22 -4.22
CA PRO A 969 -22.60 30.46 -4.66
C PRO A 969 -23.55 30.15 -3.49
N LYS A 970 -24.45 31.05 -3.14
CA LYS A 970 -25.37 30.86 -2.01
C LYS A 970 -26.20 29.58 -2.10
N GLN A 971 -26.44 29.09 -3.32
CA GLN A 971 -27.25 27.90 -3.61
C GLN A 971 -26.48 26.58 -3.43
N ASN A 972 -25.14 26.59 -3.31
CA ASN A 972 -24.36 25.38 -3.09
C ASN A 972 -23.13 25.64 -2.19
N ASN A 973 -22.77 24.69 -1.34
CA ASN A 973 -21.64 24.85 -0.40
C ASN A 973 -20.28 24.54 -1.04
N THR A 974 -20.16 24.68 -2.36
CA THR A 974 -18.92 24.40 -3.10
C THR A 974 -18.26 25.72 -3.49
N LYS A 975 -17.02 25.95 -3.01
CA LYS A 975 -16.26 27.14 -3.38
C LYS A 975 -15.95 27.16 -4.88
N VAL A 976 -15.92 28.35 -5.47
CA VAL A 976 -15.62 28.52 -6.92
C VAL A 976 -14.13 28.68 -7.22
N ASN A 977 -13.31 29.00 -6.22
CA ASN A 977 -11.88 29.18 -6.34
C ASN A 977 -11.09 27.92 -5.89
N SER A 978 -10.06 27.56 -6.66
CA SER A 978 -9.18 26.40 -6.36
C SER A 978 -8.06 26.74 -5.36
N THR A 979 -7.59 27.98 -5.36
CA THR A 979 -6.64 28.55 -4.38
C THR A 979 -7.27 29.72 -3.64
N LEU A 980 -6.80 30.01 -2.43
CA LEU A 980 -7.28 31.15 -1.65
C LEU A 980 -7.06 32.46 -2.43
N ILE A 981 -8.07 33.33 -2.44
CA ILE A 981 -7.99 34.63 -3.09
C ILE A 981 -7.19 35.55 -2.15
N GLN A 982 -6.04 36.07 -2.61
CA GLN A 982 -5.14 36.89 -1.78
C GLN A 982 -5.33 38.41 -1.96
N THR A 983 -6.24 38.80 -2.85
CA THR A 983 -6.58 40.21 -3.11
C THR A 983 -8.04 40.46 -2.74
N THR A 984 -8.47 41.72 -2.75
CA THR A 984 -9.86 42.11 -2.46
C THR A 984 -10.76 42.15 -3.71
N SER A 985 -10.38 41.40 -4.75
CA SER A 985 -11.12 41.30 -6.01
C SER A 985 -10.95 39.92 -6.65
N TYR A 986 -12.02 39.37 -7.20
CA TYR A 986 -11.99 38.08 -7.90
C TYR A 986 -12.90 38.08 -9.12
N THR A 987 -12.39 37.64 -10.26
CA THR A 987 -13.17 37.49 -11.49
C THR A 987 -13.49 36.03 -11.72
N LEU A 988 -14.78 35.69 -11.63
CA LEU A 988 -15.29 34.37 -11.95
C LEU A 988 -15.70 34.33 -13.42
N THR A 989 -15.15 33.40 -14.19
CA THR A 989 -15.43 33.21 -15.62
C THR A 989 -16.20 31.91 -15.86
N GLY A 990 -16.83 31.77 -17.03
CA GLY A 990 -17.55 30.55 -17.41
C GLY A 990 -18.95 30.42 -16.78
N ILE A 991 -19.53 31.53 -16.30
CA ILE A 991 -20.91 31.55 -15.76
C ILE A 991 -21.92 31.92 -16.86
N PRO A 992 -23.05 31.22 -17.01
CA PRO A 992 -24.02 31.52 -18.08
C PRO A 992 -24.65 32.91 -17.97
N ASN A 993 -24.86 33.56 -19.13
CA ASN A 993 -25.61 34.82 -19.21
C ASN A 993 -27.11 34.61 -18.93
N GLY A 994 -27.77 35.66 -18.43
CA GLY A 994 -29.22 35.70 -18.17
C GLY A 994 -29.68 35.04 -16.88
N LYS A 995 -28.76 34.45 -16.08
CA LYS A 995 -29.10 33.77 -14.82
C LYS A 995 -28.57 34.53 -13.60
N THR A 996 -29.48 35.03 -12.77
CA THR A 996 -29.11 35.66 -11.48
C THR A 996 -28.63 34.62 -10.49
N THR A 997 -27.41 34.80 -9.96
CA THR A 997 -26.84 33.96 -8.89
C THR A 997 -26.31 34.86 -7.79
N THR A 998 -26.46 34.46 -6.54
CA THR A 998 -25.97 35.21 -5.37
C THR A 998 -24.71 34.53 -4.86
N TYR A 999 -23.67 35.30 -4.56
CA TYR A 999 -22.42 34.78 -4.02
C TYR A 999 -22.12 35.36 -2.64
N GLU A 1000 -21.55 34.56 -1.78
CA GLU A 1000 -21.12 34.90 -0.41
C GLU A 1000 -19.62 34.63 -0.28
N LEU A 1001 -18.93 35.44 0.52
CA LEU A 1001 -17.49 35.38 0.71
C LEU A 1001 -17.16 35.00 2.16
N VAL A 1002 -16.08 34.26 2.36
CA VAL A 1002 -15.47 34.04 3.69
C VAL A 1002 -14.00 34.40 3.67
N ALA A 1003 -13.51 34.88 4.81
CA ALA A 1003 -12.10 35.00 5.10
C ALA A 1003 -11.60 33.69 5.71
N VAL A 1004 -10.35 33.33 5.44
CA VAL A 1004 -9.69 32.12 5.94
C VAL A 1004 -8.38 32.55 6.60
N ASN A 1005 -8.13 32.11 7.84
CA ASN A 1005 -6.85 32.36 8.49
C ASN A 1005 -5.79 31.34 8.07
N THR A 1006 -4.54 31.56 8.50
CA THR A 1006 -3.40 30.66 8.28
C THR A 1006 -3.57 29.27 8.91
N ALA A 1007 -4.49 29.11 9.87
CA ALA A 1007 -4.90 27.82 10.43
C ALA A 1007 -6.01 27.09 9.62
N GLY A 1008 -6.46 27.66 8.50
CA GLY A 1008 -7.49 27.06 7.63
C GLY A 1008 -8.93 27.21 8.15
N ILE A 1009 -9.15 28.02 9.19
CA ILE A 1009 -10.48 28.26 9.78
C ILE A 1009 -11.18 29.36 8.98
N GLU A 1010 -12.41 29.09 8.52
CA GLU A 1010 -13.24 30.07 7.81
C GLU A 1010 -14.02 30.96 8.79
N SER A 1011 -14.19 32.24 8.42
CA SER A 1011 -15.16 33.14 9.05
C SER A 1011 -16.60 32.70 8.77
N GLY A 1012 -17.56 33.38 9.41
CA GLY A 1012 -18.94 33.39 8.90
C GLY A 1012 -19.03 33.94 7.46
N ARG A 1013 -20.09 33.57 6.73
CA ARG A 1013 -20.37 34.03 5.35
C ARG A 1013 -20.73 35.52 5.34
N SER A 1014 -20.22 36.27 4.37
CA SER A 1014 -20.59 37.68 4.14
C SER A 1014 -22.06 37.83 3.74
N ALA A 1015 -22.56 39.07 3.73
CA ALA A 1015 -23.77 39.39 2.98
C ALA A 1015 -23.60 39.00 1.50
N GLY A 1016 -24.63 38.39 0.92
CA GLY A 1016 -24.57 37.88 -0.45
C GLY A 1016 -24.69 38.97 -1.52
N ALA A 1017 -23.88 38.89 -2.57
CA ALA A 1017 -23.94 39.77 -3.74
C ALA A 1017 -24.60 39.04 -4.92
N ALA A 1018 -25.73 39.56 -5.39
CA ALA A 1018 -26.42 39.03 -6.57
C ALA A 1018 -25.81 39.59 -7.87
N VAL A 1019 -25.63 38.73 -8.87
CA VAL A 1019 -25.13 39.11 -10.20
C VAL A 1019 -25.86 38.35 -11.30
N THR A 1020 -26.14 39.05 -12.40
CA THR A 1020 -26.76 38.49 -13.61
C THR A 1020 -25.83 38.80 -14.79
N PRO A 1021 -24.98 37.85 -15.22
CA PRO A 1021 -24.12 38.06 -16.39
C PRO A 1021 -24.96 38.32 -17.64
N SER A 1022 -24.54 39.22 -18.52
CA SER A 1022 -25.25 39.56 -19.75
C SER A 1022 -24.30 39.52 -20.94
N GLY A 1023 -24.78 38.96 -22.05
CA GLY A 1023 -24.08 39.07 -23.33
C GLY A 1023 -24.10 40.53 -23.78
N SER A 1024 -23.00 40.99 -24.36
CA SER A 1024 -22.93 42.29 -25.02
C SER A 1024 -23.97 42.43 -26.12
#